data_AF-A0A7L5C068-F1
#
_entry.id   AF-A0A7L5C068-F1
#
_cell.length_a   1.000
_cell.length_b   1.000
_cell.length_c   1.000
_cell.angle_alpha   90.00
_cell.angle_beta   90.00
_cell.angle_gamma   90.00
#
_symmetry.space_group_name_H-M   'P 1'
#
loop_
_entity.id
_entity.type
_entity.pdbx_description
1 polymer ?
#
loop_
_entity_poly.entity_id
_entity_poly.type
_entity_poly.pdbx_seq_one_letter_code
_entity_poly.pdbx_strand_id
1 'polypeptide(L)'
;MAADWNPLWDAIYYETFEHPTGGGRTATLVSHPTAPYYVDFDADPGDELETKLQNAAKAYLDQLNALIADRAADDKKPYRKLLVPGEQNLVWLPIRPTEVERYSGLDHFLSRRLDRAGGQTYVLVAGQVLWDIDSPTYFLNSGVGSRVVVHVDDCGAARIASATAYSPPAGAQWFPWDDDADGVSIQLSIELLATAFEPATRMRMANLASINLSETPKYWRLRLGVDDRGPYLECGDTGLDKLRNGQIKTPYGAVFSVTTNGVELLSKFPLASHAASDTACTARIFDQDPSSSWPPDPSANRASRRPTRPEERLDDFRDAFHLRSPMPLETDDFSVRACPAFARADAELGRTTKQAPADPSLLKIRSDETSALAAYYGFAEIYEQMDSFGIDRGAYFSATEQQIHVHYRSGASRGPGRDGRTVNAEVLVSPQETGKPRIDVHLALASLTHKTMNPSAGPAAHADLYWPEHLGIANAERWLWHEMGHVLIAGCTGQPEPNFVHSVGDGLAAVWADPDSALAASRTTSGAKKDPRLWGLTFPWVELTRRHDRCVRNGWSWGGTFHRAVIDAPEDQLRGYKGYVSEQILSSTLFRLYRILGGDTVDAETGAPDHLTRREASRAVIYFVMRAVEMLTPLHVRAEELEIAMIEADIGLRTPLPLEISPPGAPRAERSEWIGGQAHKAIRWAFEAQGMHNPEDEIADKPGLPQAVDIYIPDRRPLEEAADGGVVRHDKGGYVPVSLDWDETPRWFSKGDRLWSSKVENRGVNPPSQEVSVRFWLGVARGDRKPAAWARGDNLSWFSWMAFAENDEARFKAWLDLQMDKNTGKWNPQTDRLLVVKEISAPKDRANTDPAAGLPCAIAHGGYPPSRPRDLASLIASDNNLGIWWLT
;
A
#
# COMPACT_ATOMS: atom_id res chain seq x y z
N MET A 1 -29.32 -12.21 13.84
CA MET A 1 -28.80 -13.53 14.22
C MET A 1 -27.81 -13.92 13.13
N ALA A 2 -26.51 -13.99 13.44
CA ALA A 2 -25.54 -14.48 12.47
C ALA A 2 -25.91 -15.92 12.11
N ALA A 3 -25.92 -16.25 10.81
CA ALA A 3 -26.02 -17.63 10.36
C ALA A 3 -24.91 -18.46 11.04
N ASP A 4 -25.14 -19.76 11.27
CA ASP A 4 -24.14 -20.68 11.81
C ASP A 4 -22.90 -20.67 10.90
N TRP A 5 -21.90 -19.85 11.21
CA TRP A 5 -20.67 -19.76 10.43
C TRP A 5 -19.81 -20.97 10.78
N ASN A 6 -19.80 -21.93 9.87
CA ASN A 6 -19.07 -23.18 9.98
C ASN A 6 -18.22 -23.38 8.72
N PRO A 7 -17.18 -22.56 8.52
CA PRO A 7 -16.28 -22.74 7.39
C PRO A 7 -15.64 -24.13 7.47
N LEU A 8 -15.40 -24.73 6.30
CA LEU A 8 -14.64 -25.97 6.25
C LEU A 8 -13.20 -25.69 6.70
N TRP A 9 -12.65 -26.50 7.60
CA TRP A 9 -11.30 -26.29 8.15
C TRP A 9 -10.22 -26.10 7.07
N ASP A 10 -10.23 -26.90 6.00
CA ASP A 10 -9.21 -26.75 4.95
C ASP A 10 -9.40 -25.50 4.08
N ALA A 11 -10.50 -24.74 4.22
CA ALA A 11 -10.69 -23.42 3.62
C ALA A 11 -10.10 -22.30 4.49
N ILE A 12 -9.59 -22.65 5.68
CA ILE A 12 -9.01 -21.74 6.65
C ILE A 12 -7.51 -21.91 6.60
N TYR A 13 -6.82 -20.83 6.26
CA TYR A 13 -5.40 -20.71 6.55
C TYR A 13 -5.23 -20.52 8.06
N TYR A 14 -4.58 -21.48 8.71
CA TYR A 14 -4.28 -21.45 10.14
C TYR A 14 -2.79 -21.73 10.33
N GLU A 15 -2.07 -20.79 10.94
CA GLU A 15 -0.64 -20.94 11.18
C GLU A 15 -0.25 -20.35 12.53
N THR A 16 0.26 -21.21 13.42
CA THR A 16 0.84 -20.84 14.70
C THR A 16 2.34 -20.82 14.57
N PHE A 17 2.95 -19.71 14.94
CA PHE A 17 4.39 -19.56 14.97
C PHE A 17 4.83 -19.17 16.38
N GLU A 18 5.95 -19.73 16.82
CA GLU A 18 6.62 -19.25 18.03
C GLU A 18 7.14 -17.83 17.78
N HIS A 19 6.95 -16.97 18.77
CA HIS A 19 7.41 -15.59 18.68
C HIS A 19 8.94 -15.59 18.66
N PRO A 20 9.58 -14.86 17.73
CA PRO A 20 11.04 -14.89 17.54
C PRO A 20 11.86 -14.37 18.74
N THR A 21 11.21 -13.78 19.76
CA THR A 21 11.89 -13.31 21.00
C THR A 21 12.39 -14.43 21.90
N GLY A 22 11.99 -15.69 21.67
CA GLY A 22 12.07 -16.71 22.71
C GLY A 22 11.16 -16.36 23.91
N GLY A 23 10.93 -17.33 24.79
CA GLY A 23 10.05 -17.16 25.97
C GLY A 23 8.65 -17.76 25.84
N GLY A 24 8.42 -18.61 24.83
CA GLY A 24 7.18 -19.39 24.67
C GLY A 24 5.96 -18.55 24.28
N ARG A 25 6.15 -17.31 23.82
CA ARG A 25 5.10 -16.55 23.15
C ARG A 25 4.84 -17.17 21.79
N THR A 26 3.62 -17.09 21.32
CA THR A 26 3.17 -17.56 20.03
C THR A 26 2.26 -16.50 19.43
N ALA A 27 2.45 -16.22 18.15
CA ALA A 27 1.46 -15.51 17.39
C ALA A 27 0.77 -16.51 16.49
N THR A 28 -0.48 -16.27 16.20
CA THR A 28 -1.19 -17.13 15.28
C THR A 28 -2.14 -16.33 14.44
N LEU A 29 -2.11 -16.71 13.18
CA LEU A 29 -2.77 -16.09 12.08
C LEU A 29 -3.87 -17.01 11.58
N VAL A 30 -5.05 -16.45 11.39
CA VAL A 30 -6.20 -17.14 10.81
C VAL A 30 -6.76 -16.29 9.68
N SER A 31 -6.92 -16.88 8.49
CA SER A 31 -7.50 -16.22 7.31
C SER A 31 -8.40 -17.19 6.54
N HIS A 32 -9.54 -16.71 6.05
CA HIS A 32 -10.56 -17.50 5.33
C HIS A 32 -11.28 -16.65 4.27
N PRO A 33 -10.55 -16.06 3.31
CA PRO A 33 -11.10 -15.07 2.38
C PRO A 33 -12.26 -15.58 1.51
N THR A 34 -12.35 -16.89 1.31
CA THR A 34 -13.39 -17.57 0.50
C THR A 34 -14.59 -18.07 1.33
N ALA A 35 -14.54 -17.95 2.66
CA ALA A 35 -15.62 -18.31 3.58
C ALA A 35 -15.77 -17.30 4.74
N PRO A 36 -15.90 -16.00 4.45
CA PRO A 36 -15.88 -14.97 5.48
C PRO A 36 -17.08 -15.05 6.43
N TYR A 37 -16.89 -14.53 7.64
CA TYR A 37 -17.93 -14.38 8.65
C TYR A 37 -18.75 -13.12 8.37
N TYR A 38 -20.08 -13.25 8.32
CA TYR A 38 -20.99 -12.14 8.04
C TYR A 38 -21.88 -11.82 9.23
N VAL A 39 -22.09 -10.53 9.47
CA VAL A 39 -23.03 -9.99 10.45
C VAL A 39 -23.77 -8.83 9.80
N ASP A 40 -25.09 -8.93 9.72
CA ASP A 40 -25.92 -7.80 9.30
C ASP A 40 -26.17 -6.88 10.50
N PHE A 41 -25.85 -5.59 10.34
CA PHE A 41 -26.35 -4.56 11.25
C PHE A 41 -27.66 -4.00 10.71
N ASP A 42 -28.53 -3.51 11.61
CA ASP A 42 -29.70 -2.73 11.19
C ASP A 42 -29.23 -1.52 10.37
N ALA A 43 -29.99 -1.17 9.32
CA ALA A 43 -29.66 -0.06 8.43
C ALA A 43 -29.54 1.25 9.24
N ASP A 44 -28.32 1.77 9.30
CA ASP A 44 -27.85 2.85 10.17
C ASP A 44 -27.64 2.46 11.64
N PRO A 45 -26.47 1.89 11.98
CA PRO A 45 -26.13 1.57 13.37
C PRO A 45 -25.89 2.81 14.25
N GLY A 46 -25.85 4.03 13.68
CA GLY A 46 -25.67 5.27 14.43
C GLY A 46 -24.47 5.23 15.38
N ASP A 47 -24.68 5.75 16.59
CA ASP A 47 -23.67 5.79 17.66
C ASP A 47 -23.30 4.40 18.21
N GLU A 48 -24.08 3.35 17.92
CA GLU A 48 -23.82 1.97 18.38
C GLU A 48 -22.89 1.18 17.46
N LEU A 49 -22.44 1.76 16.33
CA LEU A 49 -21.64 1.05 15.33
C LEU A 49 -20.37 0.42 15.93
N GLU A 50 -19.66 1.15 16.80
CA GLU A 50 -18.47 0.63 17.46
C GLU A 50 -18.79 -0.59 18.33
N THR A 51 -19.81 -0.51 19.19
CA THR A 51 -20.25 -1.62 20.04
C THR A 51 -20.72 -2.81 19.19
N LYS A 52 -21.44 -2.56 18.09
CA LYS A 52 -21.88 -3.61 17.15
C LYS A 52 -20.70 -4.29 16.46
N LEU A 53 -19.67 -3.55 16.06
CA LEU A 53 -18.43 -4.08 15.49
C LEU A 53 -17.64 -4.92 16.48
N GLN A 54 -17.48 -4.43 17.71
CA GLN A 54 -16.81 -5.16 18.80
C GLN A 54 -17.56 -6.45 19.16
N ASN A 55 -18.90 -6.41 19.18
CA ASN A 55 -19.75 -7.59 19.39
C ASN A 55 -19.64 -8.58 18.22
N ALA A 56 -19.59 -8.10 16.98
CA ALA A 56 -19.39 -8.94 15.79
C ALA A 56 -18.02 -9.64 15.83
N ALA A 57 -16.96 -8.89 16.17
CA ALA A 57 -15.62 -9.45 16.33
C ALA A 57 -15.54 -10.46 17.48
N LYS A 58 -16.20 -10.19 18.62
CA LYS A 58 -16.31 -11.15 19.72
C LYS A 58 -17.02 -12.43 19.27
N ALA A 59 -18.19 -12.32 18.63
CA ALA A 59 -18.96 -13.46 18.17
C ALA A 59 -18.19 -14.31 17.13
N TYR A 60 -17.47 -13.64 16.23
CA TYR A 60 -16.55 -14.27 15.30
C TYR A 60 -15.44 -15.06 16.02
N LEU A 61 -14.76 -14.44 16.98
CA LEU A 61 -13.70 -15.09 17.76
C LEU A 61 -14.23 -16.28 18.57
N ASP A 62 -15.43 -16.16 19.16
CA ASP A 62 -16.09 -17.26 19.89
C ASP A 62 -16.36 -18.46 18.97
N GLN A 63 -16.87 -18.23 17.76
CA GLN A 63 -17.11 -19.30 16.78
C GLN A 63 -15.81 -19.89 16.23
N LEU A 64 -14.80 -19.04 15.98
CA LEU A 64 -13.48 -19.48 15.54
C LEU A 64 -12.83 -20.37 16.61
N ASN A 65 -12.93 -20.00 17.89
CA ASN A 65 -12.43 -20.81 19.01
C ASN A 65 -13.14 -22.15 19.10
N ALA A 66 -14.46 -22.20 18.95
CA ALA A 66 -15.22 -23.45 18.93
C ALA A 66 -14.77 -24.37 17.78
N LEU A 67 -14.60 -23.79 16.59
CA LEU A 67 -14.15 -24.52 15.40
C LEU A 67 -12.72 -25.09 15.57
N ILE A 68 -11.81 -24.31 16.14
CA ILE A 68 -10.44 -24.76 16.45
C ILE A 68 -10.48 -25.86 17.52
N ALA A 69 -11.27 -25.70 18.58
CA ALA A 69 -11.36 -26.65 19.70
C ALA A 69 -11.85 -28.03 19.26
N ASP A 70 -12.83 -28.09 18.37
CA ASP A 70 -13.38 -29.37 17.87
C ASP A 70 -12.39 -30.16 16.99
N ARG A 71 -11.41 -29.48 16.38
CA ARG A 71 -10.52 -30.08 15.35
C ARG A 71 -9.06 -30.19 15.78
N ALA A 72 -8.67 -29.51 16.85
CA ALA A 72 -7.34 -29.54 17.42
C ALA A 72 -7.17 -30.70 18.40
N ALA A 73 -6.57 -31.80 17.97
CA ALA A 73 -6.35 -32.99 18.82
C ALA A 73 -5.25 -32.84 19.92
N ASP A 74 -4.88 -31.63 20.36
CA ASP A 74 -3.76 -31.43 21.30
C ASP A 74 -4.06 -30.40 22.41
N ASP A 75 -3.82 -30.80 23.66
CA ASP A 75 -4.00 -30.00 24.90
C ASP A 75 -2.99 -28.84 25.03
N LYS A 76 -2.07 -28.70 24.07
CA LYS A 76 -0.99 -27.70 24.05
C LYS A 76 -1.33 -26.41 23.30
N LYS A 77 -2.60 -26.13 22.99
CA LYS A 77 -2.94 -24.92 22.22
C LYS A 77 -3.24 -23.72 23.14
N PRO A 78 -2.39 -22.68 23.19
CA PRO A 78 -2.55 -21.51 24.07
C PRO A 78 -3.78 -20.64 23.74
N TYR A 79 -4.45 -20.95 22.63
CA TYR A 79 -5.59 -20.24 22.07
C TYR A 79 -6.82 -20.10 22.96
N ARG A 80 -7.14 -21.16 23.72
CA ARG A 80 -8.39 -21.23 24.49
C ARG A 80 -8.56 -20.08 25.48
N LYS A 81 -7.45 -19.46 25.93
CA LYS A 81 -7.45 -18.41 26.96
C LYS A 81 -7.27 -16.98 26.43
N LEU A 82 -6.90 -16.80 25.16
CA LEU A 82 -6.46 -15.50 24.63
C LEU A 82 -7.49 -14.78 23.78
N LEU A 83 -8.41 -15.53 23.20
CA LEU A 83 -9.47 -15.03 22.35
C LEU A 83 -10.84 -15.02 23.04
N VAL A 84 -10.90 -15.17 24.36
CA VAL A 84 -12.12 -15.02 25.15
C VAL A 84 -12.09 -13.64 25.81
N PRO A 85 -12.79 -12.63 25.26
CA PRO A 85 -12.92 -11.33 25.93
C PRO A 85 -13.55 -11.56 27.30
N GLY A 86 -12.81 -11.21 28.37
CA GLY A 86 -13.27 -11.29 29.77
C GLY A 86 -12.50 -12.25 30.69
N GLU A 87 -11.75 -13.24 30.18
CA GLU A 87 -10.95 -14.16 31.04
C GLU A 87 -9.51 -13.69 31.28
N GLN A 88 -8.99 -12.85 30.40
CA GLN A 88 -7.77 -12.06 30.56
C GLN A 88 -8.19 -10.61 30.30
N ASN A 89 -7.55 -9.61 30.92
CA ASN A 89 -7.92 -8.18 30.85
C ASN A 89 -7.80 -7.53 29.44
N LEU A 90 -8.20 -8.23 28.37
CA LEU A 90 -8.25 -7.77 27.00
C LEU A 90 -9.56 -7.03 26.76
N VAL A 91 -9.45 -5.77 26.36
CA VAL A 91 -10.59 -4.92 25.99
C VAL A 91 -10.40 -4.46 24.56
N TRP A 92 -11.50 -4.41 23.80
CA TRP A 92 -11.50 -3.80 22.49
C TRP A 92 -11.15 -2.31 22.62
N LEU A 93 -10.11 -1.89 21.92
CA LEU A 93 -9.71 -0.50 21.90
C LEU A 93 -10.69 0.31 21.04
N PRO A 94 -10.97 1.57 21.40
CA PRO A 94 -11.95 2.37 20.68
C PRO A 94 -11.49 2.69 19.26
N ILE A 95 -12.45 2.85 18.33
CA ILE A 95 -12.18 3.23 16.93
C ILE A 95 -11.91 4.72 16.82
N ARG A 96 -12.61 5.49 17.66
CA ARG A 96 -12.40 6.93 17.87
C ARG A 96 -12.59 7.22 19.36
N PRO A 97 -11.52 7.34 20.15
CA PRO A 97 -11.68 7.69 21.55
C PRO A 97 -12.31 9.08 21.65
N THR A 98 -13.49 9.16 22.26
CA THR A 98 -14.10 10.43 22.68
C THR A 98 -13.27 11.13 23.75
N GLU A 99 -12.40 10.37 24.42
CA GLU A 99 -11.44 10.81 25.45
C GLU A 99 -10.00 10.87 24.88
N VAL A 100 -9.75 11.83 23.99
CA VAL A 100 -8.48 11.98 23.25
C VAL A 100 -7.24 12.04 24.17
N GLU A 101 -7.37 12.57 25.40
CA GLU A 101 -6.26 12.62 26.37
C GLU A 101 -5.90 11.24 26.94
N ARG A 102 -6.88 10.35 27.17
CA ARG A 102 -6.68 9.00 27.75
C ARG A 102 -5.88 8.07 26.83
N TYR A 103 -5.95 8.30 25.52
CA TYR A 103 -5.25 7.53 24.51
C TYR A 103 -4.16 8.33 23.79
N SER A 104 -3.83 9.52 24.29
CA SER A 104 -2.77 10.36 23.73
C SER A 104 -1.43 9.62 23.76
N GLY A 105 -0.85 9.36 22.59
CA GLY A 105 0.35 8.54 22.41
C GLY A 105 0.09 7.05 22.13
N LEU A 106 -1.16 6.58 22.17
CA LEU A 106 -1.58 5.23 21.81
C LEU A 106 -2.35 5.16 20.48
N ASP A 107 -2.50 6.29 19.76
CA ASP A 107 -3.20 6.40 18.47
C ASP A 107 -2.85 5.26 17.49
N HIS A 108 -1.61 4.76 17.55
CA HIS A 108 -1.13 3.73 16.67
C HIS A 108 -1.55 2.29 17.06
N PHE A 109 -2.02 2.07 18.29
CA PHE A 109 -2.53 0.79 18.78
C PHE A 109 -4.05 0.70 18.79
N LEU A 110 -4.75 1.82 18.65
CA LEU A 110 -6.22 1.86 18.67
C LEU A 110 -6.83 1.08 17.52
N SER A 111 -8.10 0.71 17.70
CA SER A 111 -8.90 0.30 16.55
C SER A 111 -9.00 1.48 15.59
N ARG A 112 -9.05 1.21 14.29
CA ARG A 112 -9.04 2.28 13.28
C ARG A 112 -10.12 2.07 12.25
N ARG A 113 -10.67 3.18 11.78
CA ARG A 113 -11.51 3.25 10.60
C ARG A 113 -10.68 3.72 9.43
N LEU A 114 -10.70 2.95 8.36
CA LEU A 114 -10.09 3.23 7.08
C LEU A 114 -11.22 3.47 6.08
N ASP A 115 -11.39 4.70 5.63
CA ASP A 115 -12.38 5.04 4.62
C ASP A 115 -12.00 4.43 3.27
N ARG A 116 -12.98 3.90 2.54
CA ARG A 116 -12.82 3.30 1.21
C ARG A 116 -13.93 3.77 0.27
N ALA A 117 -13.68 3.65 -1.04
CA ALA A 117 -14.74 3.77 -2.02
C ALA A 117 -15.72 2.58 -1.91
N GLY A 118 -16.97 2.85 -1.50
CA GLY A 118 -18.08 1.88 -1.37
C GLY A 118 -18.04 0.97 -0.15
N GLY A 119 -17.46 1.44 0.95
CA GLY A 119 -17.50 0.76 2.24
C GLY A 119 -16.49 1.32 3.22
N GLN A 120 -16.48 0.78 4.43
CA GLN A 120 -15.56 1.18 5.49
C GLN A 120 -14.81 -0.06 5.98
N THR A 121 -13.50 0.05 6.17
CA THR A 121 -12.74 -1.03 6.79
C THR A 121 -12.32 -0.63 8.19
N TYR A 122 -12.58 -1.50 9.14
CA TYR A 122 -12.23 -1.33 10.52
C TYR A 122 -11.17 -2.35 10.91
N VAL A 123 -10.05 -1.87 11.40
CA VAL A 123 -9.05 -2.72 12.04
C VAL A 123 -9.33 -2.64 13.53
N LEU A 124 -9.99 -3.66 14.08
CA LEU A 124 -10.29 -3.74 15.50
C LEU A 124 -9.12 -4.36 16.24
N VAL A 125 -8.63 -3.67 17.26
CA VAL A 125 -7.53 -4.14 18.11
C VAL A 125 -8.07 -4.36 19.50
N ALA A 126 -7.94 -5.57 20.04
CA ALA A 126 -8.07 -5.82 21.47
C ALA A 126 -6.67 -5.96 22.06
N GLY A 127 -6.42 -5.33 23.19
CA GLY A 127 -5.20 -5.57 23.93
C GLY A 127 -5.43 -5.34 25.42
N GLN A 128 -4.38 -5.58 26.21
CA GLN A 128 -4.52 -5.59 27.65
C GLN A 128 -4.70 -4.17 28.18
N VAL A 129 -5.65 -4.00 29.10
CA VAL A 129 -5.85 -2.75 29.82
C VAL A 129 -5.79 -2.98 31.32
N LEU A 130 -5.23 -2.00 32.03
CA LEU A 130 -5.33 -1.83 33.46
C LEU A 130 -6.68 -1.16 33.75
N TRP A 131 -7.52 -1.83 34.53
CA TRP A 131 -8.80 -1.30 34.98
C TRP A 131 -8.60 -0.46 36.24
N ASP A 132 -9.14 0.75 36.25
CA ASP A 132 -9.49 1.47 37.48
C ASP A 132 -10.90 1.02 37.90
N ILE A 133 -11.26 1.23 39.16
CA ILE A 133 -12.40 0.66 39.91
C ILE A 133 -13.73 0.70 39.13
N ASP A 134 -13.91 1.63 38.19
CA ASP A 134 -15.10 1.75 37.34
C ASP A 134 -14.85 1.91 35.81
N SER A 135 -13.61 1.89 35.31
CA SER A 135 -13.33 2.01 33.85
C SER A 135 -11.93 1.52 33.43
N PRO A 136 -11.71 1.09 32.17
CA PRO A 136 -10.38 0.73 31.68
C PRO A 136 -9.54 2.00 31.47
N THR A 137 -8.44 2.16 32.21
CA THR A 137 -7.73 3.45 32.31
C THR A 137 -6.36 3.47 31.63
N TYR A 138 -5.64 2.33 31.51
CA TYR A 138 -4.31 2.32 30.87
C TYR A 138 -4.06 1.09 30.01
N PHE A 139 -3.64 1.27 28.75
CA PHE A 139 -3.21 0.15 27.90
C PHE A 139 -1.87 -0.41 28.37
N LEU A 140 -1.83 -1.71 28.65
CA LEU A 140 -0.60 -2.46 28.88
C LEU A 140 -0.12 -2.91 27.50
N ASN A 141 0.91 -2.23 26.97
CA ASN A 141 1.61 -2.64 25.75
C ASN A 141 2.43 -3.93 25.98
N SER A 142 1.75 -4.99 26.41
CA SER A 142 2.35 -6.27 26.79
C SER A 142 2.71 -7.14 25.59
N GLY A 143 2.37 -6.69 24.37
CA GLY A 143 2.45 -7.47 23.14
C GLY A 143 1.41 -8.60 23.08
N VAL A 144 0.42 -8.60 23.98
CA VAL A 144 -0.69 -9.56 24.01
C VAL A 144 -1.95 -8.85 23.52
N GLY A 145 -2.59 -9.43 22.51
CA GLY A 145 -3.79 -8.84 21.92
C GLY A 145 -4.31 -9.63 20.75
N SER A 146 -5.41 -9.16 20.19
CA SER A 146 -5.95 -9.65 18.93
C SER A 146 -6.23 -8.50 17.98
N ARG A 147 -6.06 -8.77 16.69
CA ARG A 147 -6.44 -7.88 15.59
C ARG A 147 -7.49 -8.58 14.75
N VAL A 148 -8.59 -7.91 14.47
CA VAL A 148 -9.68 -8.39 13.60
C VAL A 148 -9.96 -7.35 12.54
N VAL A 149 -9.90 -7.73 11.27
CA VAL A 149 -10.23 -6.83 10.15
C VAL A 149 -11.68 -7.03 9.76
N VAL A 150 -12.47 -5.95 9.82
CA VAL A 150 -13.90 -5.94 9.53
C VAL A 150 -14.19 -4.99 8.38
N HIS A 151 -14.80 -5.49 7.31
CA HIS A 151 -15.30 -4.66 6.21
C HIS A 151 -16.79 -4.45 6.38
N VAL A 152 -17.23 -3.20 6.42
CA VAL A 152 -18.65 -2.82 6.48
C VAL A 152 -19.05 -2.23 5.14
N ASP A 153 -20.07 -2.79 4.51
CA ASP A 153 -20.63 -2.25 3.28
C ASP A 153 -21.64 -1.11 3.55
N ASP A 154 -22.09 -0.45 2.49
CA ASP A 154 -23.04 0.66 2.58
C ASP A 154 -24.42 0.24 3.10
N CYS A 155 -24.72 -1.06 3.12
CA CYS A 155 -25.96 -1.61 3.65
C CYS A 155 -25.88 -1.93 5.15
N GLY A 156 -24.70 -1.75 5.77
CA GLY A 156 -24.45 -2.08 7.17
C GLY A 156 -24.09 -3.55 7.39
N ALA A 157 -23.81 -4.34 6.36
CA ALA A 157 -23.33 -5.70 6.55
C ALA A 157 -21.82 -5.68 6.84
N ALA A 158 -21.42 -6.27 7.97
CA ALA A 158 -20.04 -6.49 8.35
C ALA A 158 -19.54 -7.85 7.87
N ARG A 159 -18.31 -7.87 7.38
CA ARG A 159 -17.61 -9.04 6.89
C ARG A 159 -16.23 -9.14 7.52
N ILE A 160 -15.93 -10.28 8.14
CA ILE A 160 -14.62 -10.58 8.75
C ILE A 160 -13.99 -11.74 7.99
N ALA A 161 -12.78 -11.58 7.48
CA ALA A 161 -12.07 -12.59 6.68
C ALA A 161 -10.76 -13.05 7.31
N SER A 162 -10.24 -12.33 8.32
CA SER A 162 -9.01 -12.70 9.00
C SER A 162 -8.92 -12.15 10.43
N ALA A 163 -8.09 -12.80 11.24
CA ALA A 163 -7.67 -12.33 12.54
C ALA A 163 -6.26 -12.80 12.91
N THR A 164 -5.61 -12.03 13.78
CA THR A 164 -4.29 -12.34 14.34
C THR A 164 -4.37 -12.26 15.86
N ALA A 165 -3.78 -13.21 16.57
CA ALA A 165 -3.74 -13.24 18.03
C ALA A 165 -2.31 -13.45 18.55
N TYR A 166 -1.94 -12.75 19.62
CA TYR A 166 -0.62 -12.80 20.25
C TYR A 166 -0.73 -13.31 21.69
N SER A 167 0.06 -14.33 22.06
CA SER A 167 0.05 -14.94 23.40
C SER A 167 1.09 -14.36 24.37
N PRO A 168 0.82 -14.34 25.69
CA PRO A 168 1.77 -13.96 26.72
C PRO A 168 2.91 -14.98 26.82
N PRO A 169 4.07 -14.57 27.36
CA PRO A 169 5.17 -15.50 27.64
C PRO A 169 4.76 -16.51 28.71
N ALA A 170 5.31 -17.72 28.63
CA ALA A 170 4.99 -18.79 29.59
C ALA A 170 5.48 -18.43 31.01
N GLY A 171 4.57 -18.44 32.01
CA GLY A 171 4.90 -18.34 33.44
C GLY A 171 4.55 -17.05 34.20
N ALA A 172 3.87 -16.08 33.59
CA ALA A 172 3.44 -14.86 34.30
C ALA A 172 2.24 -15.11 35.24
N GLN A 173 2.41 -14.93 36.55
CA GLN A 173 1.32 -14.85 37.56
C GLN A 173 1.14 -13.41 38.04
N TRP A 174 -0.12 -12.95 38.16
CA TRP A 174 -0.47 -11.55 38.45
C TRP A 174 -1.15 -11.43 39.83
N PHE A 175 -0.79 -10.41 40.62
CA PHE A 175 -1.33 -10.12 41.96
C PHE A 175 -2.37 -8.98 41.93
N PRO A 176 -3.42 -8.99 42.78
CA PRO A 176 -4.38 -7.90 42.94
C PRO A 176 -3.94 -6.94 44.05
N TRP A 177 -4.17 -5.63 43.89
CA TRP A 177 -3.85 -4.60 44.90
C TRP A 177 -4.99 -3.59 45.05
N ASP A 178 -5.26 -3.23 46.31
CA ASP A 178 -6.45 -2.56 46.86
C ASP A 178 -6.41 -1.02 46.83
N ASP A 179 -7.63 -0.46 46.90
CA ASP A 179 -8.06 0.93 46.83
C ASP A 179 -7.62 1.79 48.04
N ASP A 180 -7.04 2.98 47.81
CA ASP A 180 -7.22 4.21 48.62
C ASP A 180 -6.21 5.32 48.22
N ALA A 181 -6.64 6.34 47.45
CA ALA A 181 -6.10 7.73 47.48
C ALA A 181 -6.85 8.75 46.56
N ASP A 182 -7.70 9.59 47.19
CA ASP A 182 -8.20 10.97 46.93
C ASP A 182 -7.87 11.71 45.60
N GLY A 183 -8.76 12.41 44.86
CA GLY A 183 -10.14 12.90 45.08
C GLY A 183 -10.35 14.40 44.77
N VAL A 184 -9.31 15.25 44.69
CA VAL A 184 -9.47 16.72 44.89
C VAL A 184 -9.11 17.62 43.67
N SER A 185 -8.54 17.13 42.55
CA SER A 185 -8.12 18.01 41.43
C SER A 185 -9.12 18.18 40.26
N ILE A 186 -10.15 17.32 40.15
CA ILE A 186 -11.06 17.28 38.98
C ILE A 186 -12.11 18.40 38.99
N GLN A 187 -12.59 18.81 40.16
CA GLN A 187 -13.65 19.82 40.31
C GLN A 187 -13.24 21.21 39.79
N LEU A 188 -11.96 21.56 39.93
CA LEU A 188 -11.40 22.88 39.61
C LEU A 188 -11.33 23.14 38.09
N SER A 189 -11.17 22.09 37.29
CA SER A 189 -11.05 22.18 35.83
C SER A 189 -12.39 22.43 35.12
N ILE A 190 -13.49 21.93 35.71
CA ILE A 190 -14.86 22.09 35.19
C ILE A 190 -15.32 23.54 35.33
N GLU A 191 -15.00 24.19 36.45
CA GLU A 191 -15.37 25.59 36.72
C GLU A 191 -14.68 26.59 35.78
N LEU A 192 -13.42 26.33 35.42
CA LEU A 192 -12.65 27.17 34.49
C LEU A 192 -13.15 27.06 33.04
N LEU A 193 -13.52 25.86 32.60
CA LEU A 193 -14.13 25.65 31.28
C LEU A 193 -15.48 26.37 31.19
N ALA A 194 -16.36 26.20 32.18
CA ALA A 194 -17.66 26.88 32.21
C ALA A 194 -17.54 28.41 32.10
N THR A 195 -16.53 28.99 32.76
CA THR A 195 -16.24 30.43 32.72
C THR A 195 -15.80 30.90 31.32
N ALA A 196 -15.03 30.10 30.58
CA ALA A 196 -14.52 30.44 29.25
C ALA A 196 -15.58 30.42 28.14
N PHE A 197 -16.66 29.65 28.32
CA PHE A 197 -17.77 29.55 27.38
C PHE A 197 -18.90 30.56 27.66
N GLU A 198 -18.84 31.32 28.75
CA GLU A 198 -19.87 32.30 29.09
C GLU A 198 -19.94 33.43 28.02
N PRO A 199 -21.13 33.81 27.51
CA PRO A 199 -21.26 34.85 26.49
C PRO A 199 -20.64 36.20 26.88
N ALA A 200 -20.69 36.56 28.17
CA ALA A 200 -20.07 37.77 28.69
C ALA A 200 -18.53 37.71 28.59
N THR A 201 -17.95 36.55 28.88
CA THR A 201 -16.51 36.27 28.75
C THR A 201 -16.07 36.30 27.28
N ARG A 202 -16.85 35.72 26.37
CA ARG A 202 -16.60 35.79 24.91
C ARG A 202 -16.67 37.21 24.37
N MET A 203 -17.64 38.02 24.81
CA MET A 203 -17.67 39.44 24.46
C MET A 203 -16.44 40.19 24.98
N ARG A 204 -15.95 39.86 26.18
CA ARG A 204 -14.70 40.44 26.71
C ARG A 204 -13.50 40.03 25.87
N MET A 205 -13.36 38.76 25.49
CA MET A 205 -12.33 38.27 24.58
C MET A 205 -12.34 39.00 23.23
N ALA A 206 -13.51 39.10 22.60
CA ALA A 206 -13.70 39.81 21.33
C ALA A 206 -13.26 41.29 21.44
N ASN A 207 -13.61 41.95 22.54
CA ASN A 207 -13.24 43.35 22.79
C ASN A 207 -11.74 43.50 23.09
N LEU A 208 -11.14 42.61 23.89
CA LEU A 208 -9.71 42.62 24.20
C LEU A 208 -8.85 42.42 22.94
N ALA A 209 -9.23 41.50 22.07
CA ALA A 209 -8.53 41.25 20.79
C ALA A 209 -8.92 42.23 19.67
N SER A 210 -9.94 43.07 19.87
CA SER A 210 -10.52 43.96 18.84
C SER A 210 -10.97 43.21 17.57
N ILE A 211 -11.48 41.99 17.72
CA ILE A 211 -11.97 41.15 16.62
C ILE A 211 -13.45 40.81 16.80
N ASN A 212 -14.17 40.61 15.71
CA ASN A 212 -15.46 39.93 15.71
C ASN A 212 -15.18 38.42 15.76
N LEU A 213 -15.38 37.84 16.94
CA LEU A 213 -15.40 36.38 17.10
C LEU A 213 -16.62 35.82 16.36
N SER A 214 -16.48 34.62 15.80
CA SER A 214 -17.61 33.94 15.16
C SER A 214 -18.70 33.56 16.17
N GLU A 215 -19.96 33.48 15.70
CA GLU A 215 -21.12 33.13 16.54
C GLU A 215 -21.01 31.71 17.13
N THR A 216 -20.32 30.82 16.43
CA THR A 216 -19.98 29.45 16.89
C THR A 216 -18.51 29.39 17.32
N PRO A 217 -18.19 29.09 18.59
CA PRO A 217 -16.82 29.00 19.05
C PRO A 217 -15.98 27.99 18.25
N LYS A 218 -14.86 28.43 17.67
CA LYS A 218 -13.85 27.53 17.07
C LYS A 218 -12.55 27.70 17.84
N TYR A 219 -12.50 27.10 19.02
CA TYR A 219 -11.29 27.13 19.83
C TYR A 219 -10.25 26.19 19.22
N TRP A 220 -9.12 26.73 18.80
CA TRP A 220 -8.03 25.95 18.19
C TRP A 220 -6.89 25.66 19.17
N ARG A 221 -7.04 26.09 20.43
CA ARG A 221 -6.09 25.88 21.52
C ARG A 221 -6.84 25.98 22.85
N LEU A 222 -6.75 24.97 23.73
CA LEU A 222 -7.22 24.99 25.11
C LEU A 222 -6.10 24.38 25.97
N ARG A 223 -5.57 25.12 26.94
CA ARG A 223 -4.50 24.64 27.82
C ARG A 223 -4.77 25.10 29.25
N LEU A 224 -4.99 24.15 30.16
CA LEU A 224 -5.01 24.46 31.59
C LEU A 224 -3.57 24.63 32.08
N GLY A 225 -3.31 25.70 32.82
CA GLY A 225 -2.07 25.95 33.52
C GLY A 225 -2.35 26.42 34.94
N VAL A 226 -1.34 26.39 35.80
CA VAL A 226 -1.40 27.03 37.12
C VAL A 226 -0.24 28.01 37.19
N ASP A 227 -0.51 29.28 37.45
CA ASP A 227 0.52 30.30 37.71
C ASP A 227 0.36 30.87 39.12
N ASP A 228 1.17 31.89 39.47
CA ASP A 228 1.13 32.55 40.78
C ASP A 228 -0.24 33.19 41.12
N ARG A 229 -1.17 33.27 40.13
CA ARG A 229 -2.52 33.81 40.26
C ARG A 229 -3.58 32.70 40.38
N GLY A 230 -3.19 31.43 40.29
CA GLY A 230 -4.07 30.26 40.37
C GLY A 230 -4.22 29.51 39.04
N PRO A 231 -5.15 28.54 38.96
CA PRO A 231 -5.40 27.80 37.73
C PRO A 231 -6.03 28.71 36.67
N TYR A 232 -5.54 28.62 35.44
CA TYR A 232 -6.02 29.37 34.29
C TYR A 232 -6.19 28.44 33.09
N LEU A 233 -7.07 28.83 32.17
CA LEU A 233 -7.32 28.18 30.90
C LEU A 233 -6.88 29.13 29.78
N GLU A 234 -5.80 28.78 29.10
CA GLU A 234 -5.41 29.44 27.87
C GLU A 234 -6.29 28.95 26.72
N CYS A 235 -7.01 29.85 26.05
CA CYS A 235 -7.86 29.50 24.90
C CYS A 235 -7.54 30.35 23.66
N GLY A 236 -7.44 29.73 22.49
CA GLY A 236 -7.21 30.40 21.20
C GLY A 236 -8.50 30.46 20.38
N ASP A 237 -8.90 31.64 19.90
CA ASP A 237 -10.06 31.84 19.01
C ASP A 237 -9.63 32.62 17.75
N THR A 238 -10.43 32.58 16.69
CA THR A 238 -10.19 33.32 15.44
C THR A 238 -11.29 34.34 15.19
N GLY A 239 -10.92 35.48 14.61
CA GLY A 239 -11.89 36.53 14.33
C GLY A 239 -11.43 37.51 13.28
N LEU A 240 -12.37 38.34 12.83
CA LEU A 240 -12.14 39.37 11.81
C LEU A 240 -11.97 40.72 12.49
N ASP A 241 -11.00 41.52 12.08
CA ASP A 241 -10.71 42.81 12.73
C ASP A 241 -11.90 43.78 12.70
N LYS A 242 -12.19 44.48 13.81
CA LYS A 242 -13.25 45.49 13.89
C LYS A 242 -12.78 46.83 13.30
N LEU A 243 -12.81 46.99 11.98
CA LEU A 243 -12.55 48.29 11.34
C LEU A 243 -13.82 49.15 11.26
N ARG A 244 -13.69 50.45 11.57
CA ARG A 244 -14.80 51.43 11.58
C ARG A 244 -15.39 51.77 10.20
N ASN A 245 -14.70 51.48 9.08
CA ASN A 245 -15.00 52.11 7.78
C ASN A 245 -15.09 51.18 6.54
N GLY A 246 -15.41 49.89 6.69
CA GLY A 246 -15.90 49.07 5.56
C GLY A 246 -14.91 48.63 4.47
N GLN A 247 -13.59 48.58 4.73
CA GLN A 247 -12.62 47.93 3.82
C GLN A 247 -11.91 46.74 4.47
N ILE A 248 -11.79 45.67 3.67
CA ILE A 248 -11.03 44.40 3.78
C ILE A 248 -10.83 43.83 5.19
N LYS A 249 -11.44 42.66 5.44
CA LYS A 249 -11.39 41.93 6.71
C LYS A 249 -10.13 41.06 6.78
N THR A 250 -9.08 41.51 7.45
CA THR A 250 -7.92 40.65 7.74
C THR A 250 -8.29 39.67 8.87
N PRO A 251 -8.15 38.35 8.67
CA PRO A 251 -8.36 37.38 9.73
C PRO A 251 -7.19 37.42 10.73
N TYR A 252 -7.48 37.27 12.02
CA TYR A 252 -6.50 37.22 13.10
C TYR A 252 -6.76 35.99 13.98
N GLY A 253 -5.67 35.39 14.47
CA GLY A 253 -5.69 34.49 15.61
C GLY A 253 -5.42 35.28 16.89
N ALA A 254 -6.14 34.97 17.97
CA ALA A 254 -5.91 35.55 19.29
C ALA A 254 -5.89 34.44 20.35
N VAL A 255 -4.94 34.53 21.30
CA VAL A 255 -4.80 33.61 22.43
C VAL A 255 -5.09 34.38 23.71
N PHE A 256 -5.94 33.84 24.56
CA PHE A 256 -6.39 34.43 25.81
C PHE A 256 -6.02 33.53 26.99
N SER A 257 -5.78 34.10 28.17
CA SER A 257 -5.77 33.39 29.45
C SER A 257 -7.08 33.68 30.18
N VAL A 258 -7.78 32.63 30.62
CA VAL A 258 -9.05 32.69 31.34
C VAL A 258 -8.84 32.18 32.75
N THR A 259 -9.10 33.00 33.74
CA THR A 259 -9.12 32.60 35.16
C THR A 259 -10.54 32.74 35.70
N THR A 260 -10.81 32.21 36.89
CA THR A 260 -12.05 32.48 37.63
C THR A 260 -12.27 33.97 37.92
N ASN A 261 -11.22 34.80 37.81
CA ASN A 261 -11.25 36.23 38.10
C ASN A 261 -11.29 37.12 36.85
N GLY A 262 -11.13 36.57 35.63
CA GLY A 262 -11.17 37.37 34.40
C GLY A 262 -10.40 36.79 33.23
N VAL A 263 -10.36 37.55 32.12
CA VAL A 263 -9.69 37.18 30.86
C VAL A 263 -8.61 38.18 30.50
N GLU A 264 -7.48 37.68 30.03
CA GLU A 264 -6.34 38.44 29.54
C GLU A 264 -5.99 38.01 28.10
N LEU A 265 -5.64 38.95 27.22
CA LEU A 265 -5.14 38.62 25.87
C LEU A 265 -3.64 38.36 25.96
N LEU A 266 -3.21 37.14 25.65
CA LEU A 266 -1.80 36.74 25.66
C LEU A 266 -1.09 37.08 24.34
N SER A 267 -1.77 36.87 23.21
CA SER A 267 -1.20 37.21 21.90
C SER A 267 -2.28 37.42 20.84
N LYS A 268 -1.99 38.28 19.85
CA LYS A 268 -2.79 38.46 18.62
C LYS A 268 -1.82 38.43 17.44
N PHE A 269 -2.13 37.64 16.42
CA PHE A 269 -1.29 37.50 15.22
C PHE A 269 -2.13 37.48 13.95
N PRO A 270 -1.68 38.13 12.87
CA PRO A 270 -2.40 38.14 11.60
C PRO A 270 -2.36 36.76 10.94
N LEU A 271 -3.49 36.34 10.36
CA LEU A 271 -3.56 35.20 9.47
C LEU A 271 -3.36 35.73 8.04
N ALA A 272 -2.17 35.52 7.47
CA ALA A 272 -1.84 35.97 6.12
C ALA A 272 -1.96 34.81 5.13
N SER A 273 -2.93 34.87 4.21
CA SER A 273 -2.87 34.12 2.95
C SER A 273 -2.15 35.00 1.91
N HIS A 274 -0.94 34.63 1.53
CA HIS A 274 -0.24 35.29 0.43
C HIS A 274 -0.69 34.66 -0.89
N ALA A 275 -1.54 35.38 -1.63
CA ALA A 275 -1.67 35.17 -3.06
C ALA A 275 -0.46 35.82 -3.75
N ALA A 276 0.29 35.04 -4.54
CA ALA A 276 1.37 35.56 -5.39
C ALA A 276 1.32 34.95 -6.81
N SER A 277 1.18 35.88 -7.78
CA SER A 277 1.54 35.91 -9.21
C SER A 277 1.47 34.66 -10.11
N ASP A 278 0.66 34.79 -11.16
CA ASP A 278 0.31 33.85 -12.24
C ASP A 278 1.35 33.61 -13.36
N THR A 279 2.66 33.66 -13.11
CA THR A 279 3.63 33.26 -14.13
C THR A 279 4.14 31.85 -13.89
N ALA A 280 3.56 30.89 -14.62
CA ALA A 280 4.08 29.53 -14.72
C ALA A 280 5.49 29.56 -15.33
N CYS A 281 6.47 29.00 -14.62
CA CYS A 281 7.83 28.81 -15.10
C CYS A 281 8.06 27.32 -15.41
N THR A 282 8.92 27.03 -16.38
CA THR A 282 9.23 25.65 -16.78
C THR A 282 10.61 25.26 -16.28
N ALA A 283 10.70 24.30 -15.37
CA ALA A 283 11.93 23.59 -15.04
C ALA A 283 12.12 22.37 -15.96
N ARG A 284 13.33 21.81 -15.98
CA ARG A 284 13.60 20.52 -16.63
C ARG A 284 14.17 19.53 -15.62
N ILE A 285 13.55 18.37 -15.49
CA ILE A 285 13.86 17.32 -14.51
C ILE A 285 13.87 15.95 -15.18
N PHE A 286 14.42 14.93 -14.54
CA PHE A 286 14.26 13.56 -15.00
C PHE A 286 12.93 13.02 -14.49
N ASP A 287 11.95 12.88 -15.39
CA ASP A 287 10.71 12.16 -15.09
C ASP A 287 11.02 10.66 -14.93
N GLN A 288 11.90 10.12 -15.77
CA GLN A 288 12.42 8.77 -15.67
C GLN A 288 13.96 8.76 -15.62
N ASP A 289 14.54 7.79 -14.89
CA ASP A 289 16.00 7.65 -14.86
C ASP A 289 16.58 7.40 -16.28
N PRO A 290 17.70 8.06 -16.67
CA PRO A 290 18.25 7.95 -18.03
C PRO A 290 18.60 6.52 -18.48
N SER A 291 18.88 5.60 -17.55
CA SER A 291 19.15 4.20 -17.89
C SER A 291 17.88 3.43 -18.29
N SER A 292 16.73 3.86 -17.80
CA SER A 292 15.40 3.33 -18.13
C SER A 292 14.76 4.06 -19.31
N SER A 293 15.12 5.32 -19.58
CA SER A 293 14.53 6.10 -20.67
C SER A 293 14.86 5.56 -22.06
N TRP A 294 13.94 5.78 -23.00
CA TRP A 294 14.22 5.61 -24.41
C TRP A 294 15.24 6.64 -24.86
N PRO A 295 16.32 6.23 -25.55
CA PRO A 295 17.30 7.21 -25.97
C PRO A 295 16.71 8.10 -27.08
N PRO A 296 17.00 9.40 -27.06
CA PRO A 296 16.72 10.29 -28.19
C PRO A 296 17.33 9.78 -29.51
N ASP A 297 18.50 9.14 -29.41
CA ASP A 297 19.16 8.43 -30.50
C ASP A 297 19.10 6.90 -30.24
N PRO A 298 18.31 6.13 -31.03
CA PRO A 298 18.22 4.67 -30.91
C PRO A 298 19.56 3.92 -31.01
N SER A 299 20.60 4.54 -31.59
CA SER A 299 21.95 3.97 -31.69
C SER A 299 22.83 4.23 -30.46
N ALA A 300 22.40 5.08 -29.53
CA ALA A 300 23.16 5.45 -28.35
C ALA A 300 23.29 4.28 -27.35
N ASN A 301 24.54 3.85 -27.14
CA ASN A 301 24.89 2.83 -26.15
C ASN A 301 24.45 3.23 -24.73
N ARG A 302 23.94 2.30 -23.93
CA ARG A 302 23.58 2.49 -22.51
C ARG A 302 24.73 3.08 -21.67
N ALA A 303 25.98 2.72 -21.97
CA ALA A 303 27.16 3.29 -21.31
C ALA A 303 27.21 4.83 -21.40
N SER A 304 26.45 5.40 -22.32
CA SER A 304 26.37 6.81 -22.61
C SER A 304 25.31 7.57 -21.80
N ARG A 305 24.55 6.86 -20.96
CA ARG A 305 23.49 7.41 -20.09
C ARG A 305 23.88 7.43 -18.61
N ARG A 306 25.11 7.02 -18.31
CA ARG A 306 25.63 6.94 -16.93
C ARG A 306 25.59 8.29 -16.22
N PRO A 307 25.41 8.32 -14.89
CA PRO A 307 25.48 9.53 -14.06
C PRO A 307 26.79 10.33 -14.24
N THR A 308 27.84 9.68 -14.73
CA THR A 308 29.16 10.26 -15.00
C THR A 308 29.27 11.02 -16.32
N ARG A 309 28.20 11.11 -17.11
CA ARG A 309 28.25 11.71 -18.46
C ARG A 309 28.07 13.23 -18.43
N PRO A 310 28.65 13.97 -19.40
CA PRO A 310 28.54 15.44 -19.45
C PRO A 310 27.09 15.93 -19.41
N GLU A 311 26.87 17.15 -18.93
CA GLU A 311 25.53 17.73 -18.75
C GLU A 311 24.75 17.75 -20.06
N GLU A 312 25.40 18.13 -21.16
CA GLU A 312 24.78 18.22 -22.49
C GLU A 312 24.17 16.89 -22.91
N ARG A 313 24.79 15.78 -22.50
CA ARG A 313 24.32 14.43 -22.83
C ARG A 313 23.20 13.95 -21.92
N LEU A 314 23.21 14.36 -20.66
CA LEU A 314 22.15 13.99 -19.72
C LEU A 314 20.91 14.88 -19.93
N ASP A 315 21.09 16.08 -20.47
CA ASP A 315 20.00 17.03 -20.69
C ASP A 315 18.95 16.54 -21.68
N ASP A 316 19.35 15.69 -22.62
CA ASP A 316 18.43 15.10 -23.60
C ASP A 316 17.39 14.14 -22.96
N PHE A 317 17.57 13.76 -21.69
CA PHE A 317 16.68 12.87 -20.95
C PHE A 317 15.79 13.60 -19.94
N ARG A 318 15.79 14.95 -19.92
CA ARG A 318 14.96 15.74 -19.01
C ARG A 318 13.69 16.22 -19.67
N ASP A 319 12.57 16.06 -18.97
CA ASP A 319 11.25 16.52 -19.35
C ASP A 319 10.90 17.87 -18.72
N ALA A 320 9.97 18.57 -19.35
CA ALA A 320 9.50 19.87 -18.89
C ALA A 320 8.53 19.70 -17.70
N PHE A 321 8.82 20.39 -16.60
CA PHE A 321 7.99 20.44 -15.41
C PHE A 321 7.54 21.88 -15.15
N HIS A 322 6.24 22.12 -15.10
CA HIS A 322 5.67 23.45 -14.89
C HIS A 322 5.43 23.69 -13.40
N LEU A 323 6.07 24.72 -12.85
CA LEU A 323 5.86 25.15 -11.47
C LEU A 323 5.64 26.66 -11.40
N ARG A 324 4.99 27.12 -10.33
CA ARG A 324 4.98 28.54 -9.99
C ARG A 324 6.33 28.90 -9.39
N SER A 325 6.92 30.01 -9.79
CA SER A 325 8.21 30.45 -9.24
C SER A 325 8.27 31.98 -9.10
N PRO A 326 8.89 32.52 -8.04
CA PRO A 326 9.43 31.80 -6.87
C PRO A 326 8.31 31.33 -5.94
N MET A 327 8.44 30.11 -5.41
CA MET A 327 7.54 29.57 -4.38
C MET A 327 8.35 28.74 -3.36
N PRO A 328 7.89 28.64 -2.11
CA PRO A 328 8.45 27.65 -1.19
C PRO A 328 8.22 26.24 -1.77
N LEU A 329 9.25 25.40 -1.73
CA LEU A 329 9.17 24.00 -2.13
C LEU A 329 8.55 23.17 -1.00
N GLU A 330 7.28 23.45 -0.70
CA GLU A 330 6.50 22.78 0.33
C GLU A 330 5.06 22.53 -0.11
N THR A 331 4.46 21.55 0.55
CA THR A 331 3.04 21.20 0.52
C THR A 331 2.59 20.97 1.97
N ASP A 332 1.32 20.67 2.17
CA ASP A 332 0.82 20.28 3.50
C ASP A 332 1.46 18.95 3.98
N ASP A 333 1.98 18.12 3.07
CA ASP A 333 2.50 16.78 3.36
C ASP A 333 4.03 16.69 3.40
N PHE A 334 4.75 17.64 2.80
CA PHE A 334 6.21 17.67 2.90
C PHE A 334 6.80 19.05 2.66
N SER A 335 8.01 19.28 3.18
CA SER A 335 8.81 20.46 2.83
C SER A 335 10.23 20.07 2.46
N VAL A 336 10.73 20.60 1.34
CA VAL A 336 12.14 20.46 0.94
C VAL A 336 12.96 21.44 1.76
N ARG A 337 13.94 20.94 2.53
CA ARG A 337 14.72 21.72 3.49
C ARG A 337 16.06 22.15 2.92
N ALA A 338 16.43 23.39 3.21
CA ALA A 338 17.76 23.93 2.96
C ALA A 338 18.82 23.15 3.77
N CYS A 339 19.94 22.88 3.14
CA CYS A 339 21.04 22.04 3.62
C CYS A 339 22.34 22.86 3.75
N PRO A 340 22.44 23.84 4.67
CA PRO A 340 23.55 24.82 4.76
C PRO A 340 24.94 24.20 4.89
N ALA A 341 25.03 22.99 5.46
CA ALA A 341 26.30 22.28 5.62
C ALA A 341 26.81 21.64 4.32
N PHE A 342 25.96 21.53 3.29
CA PHE A 342 26.24 20.73 2.10
C PHE A 342 25.96 21.49 0.79
N ALA A 343 24.98 22.38 0.79
CA ALA A 343 24.63 23.27 -0.30
C ALA A 343 25.07 24.69 0.05
N ARG A 344 25.97 25.27 -0.75
CA ARG A 344 26.59 26.56 -0.43
C ARG A 344 25.58 27.70 -0.46
N ALA A 345 24.65 27.67 -1.42
CA ALA A 345 23.57 28.64 -1.53
C ALA A 345 22.66 28.68 -0.29
N ASP A 346 22.73 27.66 0.56
CA ASP A 346 21.91 27.54 1.77
C ASP A 346 22.61 28.04 3.04
N ALA A 347 23.91 28.38 2.97
CA ALA A 347 24.72 28.71 4.15
C ALA A 347 24.10 29.81 5.03
N GLU A 348 23.43 30.79 4.41
CA GLU A 348 22.76 31.90 5.09
C GLU A 348 21.27 31.61 5.41
N LEU A 349 20.68 30.57 4.82
CA LEU A 349 19.25 30.23 4.96
C LEU A 349 18.93 29.41 6.22
N GLY A 350 19.93 28.80 6.85
CA GLY A 350 19.71 27.83 7.93
C GLY A 350 18.95 26.59 7.44
N ARG A 351 18.26 25.88 8.35
CA ARG A 351 17.43 24.69 8.01
C ARG A 351 15.98 25.06 7.71
N THR A 352 15.74 26.04 6.86
CA THR A 352 14.40 26.53 6.47
C THR A 352 13.87 25.80 5.22
N THR A 353 12.61 26.03 4.83
CA THR A 353 12.08 25.54 3.55
C THR A 353 12.83 26.20 2.39
N LYS A 354 13.29 25.37 1.43
CA LYS A 354 13.99 25.82 0.23
C LYS A 354 13.01 26.55 -0.69
N GLN A 355 13.45 27.66 -1.28
CA GLN A 355 12.68 28.38 -2.29
C GLN A 355 13.03 27.89 -3.69
N ALA A 356 12.03 27.81 -4.56
CA ALA A 356 12.22 27.60 -5.99
C ALA A 356 13.07 28.75 -6.57
N PRO A 357 14.01 28.47 -7.48
CA PRO A 357 14.82 29.50 -8.11
C PRO A 357 13.96 30.36 -9.04
N ALA A 358 14.25 31.66 -9.11
CA ALA A 358 13.46 32.63 -9.88
C ALA A 358 13.33 32.28 -11.37
N ASP A 359 14.36 31.66 -11.97
CA ASP A 359 14.31 31.13 -13.33
C ASP A 359 14.76 29.65 -13.36
N PRO A 360 13.82 28.71 -13.21
CA PRO A 360 14.11 27.28 -13.24
C PRO A 360 14.55 26.75 -14.61
N SER A 361 14.34 27.51 -15.69
CA SER A 361 14.58 27.04 -17.07
C SER A 361 16.07 26.98 -17.43
N LEU A 362 16.90 27.73 -16.71
CA LEU A 362 18.34 27.84 -16.93
C LEU A 362 19.17 26.91 -16.04
N LEU A 363 18.52 26.04 -15.26
CA LEU A 363 19.21 25.21 -14.28
C LEU A 363 20.01 24.09 -14.94
N LYS A 364 21.28 24.04 -14.54
CA LYS A 364 22.18 22.93 -14.83
C LYS A 364 21.77 21.69 -14.08
N ILE A 365 22.00 20.53 -14.69
CA ILE A 365 21.66 19.23 -14.12
C ILE A 365 22.39 19.00 -12.80
N ARG A 366 23.68 19.34 -12.76
CA ARG A 366 24.50 19.25 -11.55
C ARG A 366 24.51 20.60 -10.87
N SER A 367 23.37 20.94 -10.28
CA SER A 367 23.21 22.06 -9.36
C SER A 367 22.42 21.61 -8.13
N ASP A 368 22.62 22.34 -7.04
CA ASP A 368 21.86 22.12 -5.81
C ASP A 368 20.37 22.46 -6.05
N GLU A 369 20.07 23.51 -6.80
CA GLU A 369 18.71 23.91 -7.18
C GLU A 369 17.96 22.82 -7.94
N THR A 370 18.57 22.19 -8.94
CA THR A 370 17.96 21.06 -9.66
C THR A 370 17.69 19.88 -8.73
N SER A 371 18.61 19.61 -7.79
CA SER A 371 18.43 18.52 -6.83
C SER A 371 17.25 18.79 -5.89
N ALA A 372 17.05 20.05 -5.45
CA ALA A 372 15.89 20.45 -4.65
C ALA A 372 14.58 20.33 -5.43
N LEU A 373 14.55 20.76 -6.69
CA LEU A 373 13.38 20.65 -7.55
C LEU A 373 13.03 19.20 -7.88
N ALA A 374 14.02 18.35 -8.14
CA ALA A 374 13.79 16.92 -8.37
C ALA A 374 13.21 16.23 -7.14
N ALA A 375 13.71 16.58 -5.93
CA ALA A 375 13.15 16.09 -4.68
C ALA A 375 11.69 16.55 -4.49
N TYR A 376 11.40 17.82 -4.77
CA TYR A 376 10.04 18.34 -4.70
C TYR A 376 9.10 17.61 -5.67
N TYR A 377 9.51 17.49 -6.93
CA TYR A 377 8.71 16.83 -7.96
C TYR A 377 8.36 15.39 -7.60
N GLY A 378 9.36 14.56 -7.31
CA GLY A 378 9.10 13.14 -7.10
C GLY A 378 8.28 12.88 -5.83
N PHE A 379 8.46 13.65 -4.75
CA PHE A 379 7.57 13.51 -3.59
C PHE A 379 6.15 14.00 -3.91
N ALA A 380 5.98 15.09 -4.66
CA ALA A 380 4.67 15.57 -5.09
C ALA A 380 3.92 14.52 -5.90
N GLU A 381 4.59 13.89 -6.88
CA GLU A 381 4.00 12.84 -7.70
C GLU A 381 3.55 11.65 -6.87
N ILE A 382 4.37 11.19 -5.92
CA ILE A 382 4.03 10.05 -5.07
C ILE A 382 2.82 10.36 -4.17
N TYR A 383 2.75 11.57 -3.60
CA TYR A 383 1.58 11.98 -2.82
C TYR A 383 0.32 12.13 -3.70
N GLU A 384 0.46 12.62 -4.94
CA GLU A 384 -0.64 12.65 -5.92
C GLU A 384 -1.13 11.22 -6.23
N GLN A 385 -0.24 10.22 -6.25
CA GLN A 385 -0.66 8.82 -6.36
C GLN A 385 -1.51 8.36 -5.18
N MET A 386 -1.14 8.73 -3.94
CA MET A 386 -1.96 8.42 -2.77
C MET A 386 -3.37 9.00 -2.91
N ASP A 387 -3.50 10.23 -3.40
CA ASP A 387 -4.81 10.86 -3.66
C ASP A 387 -5.59 10.15 -4.75
N SER A 388 -4.92 9.75 -5.84
CA SER A 388 -5.55 9.02 -6.94
C SER A 388 -6.15 7.69 -6.47
N PHE A 389 -5.57 7.10 -5.42
CA PHE A 389 -6.07 5.88 -4.78
C PHE A 389 -7.14 6.14 -3.71
N GLY A 390 -7.47 7.40 -3.42
CA GLY A 390 -8.39 7.77 -2.35
C GLY A 390 -7.85 7.45 -0.95
N ILE A 391 -6.52 7.49 -0.76
CA ILE A 391 -5.89 7.28 0.55
C ILE A 391 -5.92 8.61 1.33
N ASP A 392 -6.53 8.61 2.51
CA ASP A 392 -6.48 9.74 3.44
C ASP A 392 -5.09 9.82 4.07
N ARG A 393 -4.30 10.82 3.65
CA ARG A 393 -2.93 11.04 4.12
C ARG A 393 -2.89 11.31 5.64
N GLY A 394 -3.84 12.05 6.19
CA GLY A 394 -3.87 12.35 7.62
C GLY A 394 -4.10 11.09 8.47
N ALA A 395 -4.98 10.20 7.99
CA ALA A 395 -5.20 8.89 8.61
C ALA A 395 -4.01 7.94 8.41
N TYR A 396 -3.36 8.00 7.24
CA TYR A 396 -2.22 7.16 6.90
C TYR A 396 -1.01 7.47 7.80
N PHE A 397 -0.64 8.75 7.94
CA PHE A 397 0.43 9.24 8.82
C PHE A 397 -0.03 9.37 10.28
N SER A 398 -0.65 8.31 10.77
CA SER A 398 -1.19 8.20 12.13
C SER A 398 -0.10 8.12 13.21
N ALA A 399 1.07 7.57 12.91
CA ALA A 399 2.15 7.37 13.88
C ALA A 399 3.23 8.47 13.86
N THR A 400 3.22 9.35 12.87
CA THR A 400 4.19 10.44 12.71
C THR A 400 3.49 11.77 12.47
N GLU A 401 4.24 12.87 12.44
CA GLU A 401 3.75 14.09 11.79
C GLU A 401 3.42 13.78 10.32
N GLN A 402 2.34 14.35 9.81
CA GLN A 402 1.96 14.22 8.39
C GLN A 402 2.97 14.93 7.50
N GLN A 403 3.38 16.15 7.86
CA GLN A 403 4.35 16.90 7.08
C GLN A 403 5.77 16.37 7.30
N ILE A 404 6.36 15.74 6.28
CA ILE A 404 7.73 15.22 6.34
C ILE A 404 8.76 16.26 5.89
N HIS A 405 10.03 16.07 6.27
CA HIS A 405 11.13 16.94 5.83
C HIS A 405 12.03 16.23 4.83
N VAL A 406 12.25 16.82 3.65
CA VAL A 406 13.11 16.25 2.60
C VAL A 406 14.38 17.08 2.42
N HIS A 407 15.53 16.52 2.75
CA HIS A 407 16.85 17.17 2.71
C HIS A 407 17.59 16.76 1.43
N TYR A 408 17.51 17.58 0.37
CA TYR A 408 17.84 17.21 -1.01
C TYR A 408 19.33 17.03 -1.35
N ARG A 409 20.22 17.43 -0.43
CA ARG A 409 21.69 17.41 -0.60
C ARG A 409 22.43 17.08 0.70
N SER A 410 21.83 16.33 1.60
CA SER A 410 22.40 16.05 2.93
C SER A 410 23.24 14.78 3.01
N GLY A 411 24.13 14.71 4.00
CA GLY A 411 24.81 13.47 4.36
C GLY A 411 23.88 12.42 4.98
N ALA A 412 24.23 11.14 4.79
CA ALA A 412 23.61 10.02 5.49
C ALA A 412 24.44 9.67 6.73
N SER A 413 23.79 9.42 7.85
CA SER A 413 24.45 9.17 9.14
C SER A 413 25.07 7.76 9.19
N ARG A 414 24.44 6.81 8.49
CA ARG A 414 24.89 5.43 8.31
C ARG A 414 25.78 5.31 7.07
N GLY A 415 26.97 4.73 7.26
CA GLY A 415 27.97 4.51 6.22
C GLY A 415 29.20 5.42 6.32
N PRO A 416 30.24 5.18 5.50
CA PRO A 416 31.53 5.86 5.61
C PRO A 416 31.51 7.36 5.21
N GLY A 417 30.43 7.86 4.59
CA GLY A 417 30.35 9.21 4.02
C GLY A 417 29.38 10.15 4.73
N ARG A 418 29.59 10.39 6.04
CA ARG A 418 28.82 11.35 6.86
C ARG A 418 28.93 12.82 6.41
N ASP A 419 29.79 13.09 5.43
CA ASP A 419 30.13 14.41 4.89
C ASP A 419 29.31 14.80 3.65
N GLY A 420 28.27 14.02 3.28
CA GLY A 420 27.47 14.28 2.08
C GLY A 420 28.16 13.85 0.79
N ARG A 421 29.31 13.17 0.86
CA ARG A 421 30.03 12.61 -0.30
C ARG A 421 29.81 11.11 -0.39
N THR A 422 28.55 10.70 -0.34
CA THR A 422 28.15 9.30 -0.49
C THR A 422 27.05 9.16 -1.53
N VAL A 423 27.00 8.00 -2.19
CA VAL A 423 25.84 7.59 -2.99
C VAL A 423 24.90 6.84 -2.07
N ASN A 424 24.01 7.59 -1.43
CA ASN A 424 23.08 7.05 -0.44
C ASN A 424 21.87 7.96 -0.23
N ALA A 425 20.87 7.43 0.44
CA ALA A 425 19.85 8.21 1.13
C ALA A 425 19.47 7.48 2.44
N GLU A 426 18.74 8.16 3.31
CA GLU A 426 18.32 7.62 4.60
C GLU A 426 17.02 8.27 5.07
N VAL A 427 16.08 7.46 5.58
CA VAL A 427 14.91 7.95 6.31
C VAL A 427 15.14 7.80 7.82
N LEU A 428 14.93 8.90 8.54
CA LEU A 428 15.04 8.97 10.00
C LEU A 428 13.69 9.33 10.60
N VAL A 429 13.36 8.69 11.72
CA VAL A 429 12.22 9.05 12.55
C VAL A 429 12.76 9.75 13.79
N SER A 430 12.56 11.06 13.87
CA SER A 430 13.10 11.93 14.90
C SER A 430 12.05 12.19 15.98
N PRO A 431 12.31 11.86 17.26
CA PRO A 431 11.39 12.23 18.33
C PRO A 431 11.26 13.76 18.40
N GLN A 432 10.05 14.24 18.67
CA GLN A 432 9.80 15.65 18.93
C GLN A 432 9.63 15.88 20.43
N GLU A 433 9.99 17.08 20.92
CA GLU A 433 9.80 17.46 22.33
C GLU A 433 8.31 17.45 22.72
N THR A 434 7.43 17.74 21.75
CA THR A 434 5.97 17.67 21.87
C THR A 434 5.39 17.19 20.54
N GLY A 435 4.40 16.29 20.57
CA GLY A 435 3.70 15.81 19.36
C GLY A 435 4.19 14.46 18.85
N LYS A 436 3.76 14.11 17.63
CA LYS A 436 4.16 12.87 16.96
C LYS A 436 5.61 12.97 16.50
N PRO A 437 6.35 11.85 16.38
CA PRO A 437 7.69 11.88 15.80
C PRO A 437 7.64 12.37 14.35
N ARG A 438 8.71 13.04 13.91
CA ARG A 438 8.82 13.57 12.56
C ARG A 438 9.64 12.64 11.67
N ILE A 439 9.29 12.55 10.40
CA ILE A 439 10.09 11.86 9.39
C ILE A 439 11.02 12.87 8.69
N ASP A 440 12.32 12.58 8.70
CA ASP A 440 13.35 13.30 7.96
C ASP A 440 13.95 12.37 6.88
N VAL A 441 13.81 12.74 5.61
CA VAL A 441 14.37 12.03 4.45
C VAL A 441 15.64 12.75 4.01
N HIS A 442 16.78 12.05 3.98
CA HIS A 442 18.08 12.57 3.61
C HIS A 442 18.52 12.04 2.26
N LEU A 443 18.63 12.91 1.26
CA LEU A 443 19.02 12.56 -0.10
C LEU A 443 20.44 13.09 -0.38
N ALA A 444 21.41 12.18 -0.63
CA ALA A 444 22.78 12.55 -0.93
C ALA A 444 23.04 12.62 -2.45
N LEU A 445 24.15 12.04 -2.93
CA LEU A 445 24.62 12.18 -4.32
C LEU A 445 24.25 10.97 -5.17
N ALA A 446 24.02 11.16 -6.47
CA ALA A 446 23.93 10.07 -7.44
C ALA A 446 25.31 9.64 -7.96
N SER A 447 26.34 10.47 -7.80
CA SER A 447 27.69 10.19 -8.29
C SER A 447 28.78 10.98 -7.55
N LEU A 448 29.89 10.30 -7.23
CA LEU A 448 31.06 10.92 -6.58
C LEU A 448 32.14 11.38 -7.56
N THR A 449 32.09 10.93 -8.83
CA THR A 449 33.24 11.02 -9.75
C THR A 449 33.23 12.23 -10.66
N HIS A 450 32.06 12.81 -10.96
CA HIS A 450 31.94 13.99 -11.82
C HIS A 450 31.36 15.18 -11.05
N LYS A 451 32.05 16.31 -11.16
CA LYS A 451 31.71 17.59 -10.54
C LYS A 451 31.75 18.72 -11.57
N THR A 452 30.76 19.61 -11.52
CA THR A 452 30.75 20.87 -12.28
C THR A 452 31.35 21.98 -11.43
N MET A 453 32.21 22.81 -12.02
CA MET A 453 32.69 24.03 -11.38
C MET A 453 31.74 25.17 -11.75
N ASN A 454 31.29 25.94 -10.76
CA ASN A 454 30.39 27.07 -10.98
C ASN A 454 31.15 28.22 -11.67
N PRO A 455 30.85 28.56 -12.95
CA PRO A 455 31.59 29.55 -13.70
C PRO A 455 31.15 31.00 -13.41
N SER A 456 30.09 31.19 -12.60
CA SER A 456 29.56 32.51 -12.20
C SER A 456 30.49 33.27 -11.25
N ALA A 457 31.48 32.59 -10.68
CA ALA A 457 32.49 33.18 -9.82
C ALA A 457 33.51 33.96 -10.67
N GLY A 458 33.37 35.28 -10.72
CA GLY A 458 34.33 36.16 -11.41
C GLY A 458 35.78 35.98 -10.92
N PRO A 459 36.77 36.52 -11.65
CA PRO A 459 38.21 36.26 -11.43
C PRO A 459 38.77 36.71 -10.06
N ALA A 460 38.01 37.45 -9.25
CA ALA A 460 38.41 37.83 -7.88
C ALA A 460 38.15 36.73 -6.83
N ALA A 461 37.46 35.65 -7.19
CA ALA A 461 36.91 34.68 -6.25
C ALA A 461 37.73 33.37 -6.19
N HIS A 462 39.06 33.49 -6.04
CA HIS A 462 39.96 32.33 -6.02
C HIS A 462 39.73 31.35 -4.85
N ALA A 463 39.03 31.75 -3.79
CA ALA A 463 38.55 30.86 -2.73
C ALA A 463 37.18 30.23 -3.04
N ASP A 464 36.40 30.82 -3.94
CA ASP A 464 35.04 30.39 -4.29
C ASP A 464 34.98 29.37 -5.43
N LEU A 465 36.08 29.19 -6.16
CA LEU A 465 36.28 28.20 -7.21
C LEU A 465 36.26 26.72 -6.73
N TYR A 466 36.07 26.47 -5.43
CA TYR A 466 36.30 25.15 -4.82
C TYR A 466 35.07 24.44 -4.25
N TRP A 467 33.83 24.93 -4.47
CA TRP A 467 32.63 24.15 -4.09
C TRP A 467 32.06 23.38 -5.29
N PRO A 468 32.38 22.09 -5.44
CA PRO A 468 31.87 21.29 -6.53
C PRO A 468 30.37 21.01 -6.38
N GLU A 469 29.61 21.29 -7.44
CA GLU A 469 28.23 20.82 -7.54
C GLU A 469 28.22 19.41 -8.14
N HIS A 470 27.39 18.55 -7.57
CA HIS A 470 27.29 17.15 -7.94
C HIS A 470 25.85 16.83 -8.32
N LEU A 471 25.66 15.74 -9.07
CA LEU A 471 24.35 15.21 -9.36
C LEU A 471 23.71 14.67 -8.06
N GLY A 472 22.58 15.22 -7.65
CA GLY A 472 21.83 14.73 -6.47
C GLY A 472 21.07 13.44 -6.76
N ILE A 473 20.92 12.57 -5.75
CA ILE A 473 20.24 11.28 -5.89
C ILE A 473 18.73 11.42 -6.11
N ALA A 474 18.15 12.58 -5.77
CA ALA A 474 16.77 12.93 -6.08
C ALA A 474 16.45 12.91 -7.58
N ASN A 475 17.46 12.96 -8.46
CA ASN A 475 17.29 12.79 -9.90
C ASN A 475 17.04 11.32 -10.32
N ALA A 476 17.05 10.37 -9.36
CA ALA A 476 16.75 8.98 -9.59
C ALA A 476 15.37 8.66 -8.99
N GLU A 477 14.34 8.72 -9.83
CA GLU A 477 12.94 8.43 -9.48
C GLU A 477 12.78 7.11 -8.71
N ARG A 478 13.40 6.02 -9.19
CA ARG A 478 13.42 4.72 -8.50
C ARG A 478 13.93 4.82 -7.07
N TRP A 479 14.89 5.70 -6.81
CA TRP A 479 15.42 5.91 -5.46
C TRP A 479 14.42 6.66 -4.58
N LEU A 480 13.69 7.64 -5.13
CA LEU A 480 12.63 8.33 -4.40
C LEU A 480 11.52 7.36 -3.98
N TRP A 481 11.11 6.44 -4.86
CA TRP A 481 10.17 5.37 -4.52
C TRP A 481 10.71 4.40 -3.47
N HIS A 482 12.02 4.14 -3.44
CA HIS A 482 12.64 3.35 -2.39
C HIS A 482 12.53 4.04 -1.02
N GLU A 483 12.90 5.32 -0.94
CA GLU A 483 12.78 6.09 0.30
C GLU A 483 11.32 6.27 0.72
N MET A 484 10.39 6.42 -0.24
CA MET A 484 8.97 6.44 0.08
C MET A 484 8.51 5.14 0.74
N GLY A 485 9.05 3.99 0.35
CA GLY A 485 8.78 2.73 1.04
C GLY A 485 9.02 2.83 2.55
N HIS A 486 10.13 3.46 2.97
CA HIS A 486 10.39 3.72 4.39
C HIS A 486 9.44 4.76 5.00
N VAL A 487 9.13 5.84 4.27
CA VAL A 487 8.19 6.88 4.72
C VAL A 487 6.80 6.30 4.99
N LEU A 488 6.29 5.45 4.09
CA LEU A 488 4.99 4.81 4.23
C LEU A 488 4.92 3.90 5.46
N ILE A 489 5.97 3.12 5.69
CA ILE A 489 6.06 2.23 6.87
C ILE A 489 6.16 3.07 8.15
N ALA A 490 6.98 4.12 8.14
CA ALA A 490 7.12 5.03 9.28
C ALA A 490 5.82 5.76 9.61
N GLY A 491 5.08 6.23 8.60
CA GLY A 491 3.80 6.92 8.79
C GLY A 491 2.76 6.08 9.55
N CYS A 492 2.72 4.77 9.29
CA CYS A 492 1.74 3.87 9.91
C CYS A 492 2.22 3.25 11.23
N THR A 493 3.52 2.93 11.33
CA THR A 493 4.08 2.12 12.41
C THR A 493 4.96 2.90 13.39
N GLY A 494 5.38 4.11 13.03
CA GLY A 494 6.37 4.90 13.76
C GLY A 494 7.80 4.41 13.58
N GLN A 495 8.03 3.38 12.75
CA GLN A 495 9.35 2.81 12.48
C GLN A 495 9.63 2.78 10.97
N PRO A 496 10.87 3.05 10.53
CA PRO A 496 11.18 3.10 9.09
C PRO A 496 11.29 1.72 8.43
N GLU A 497 11.38 0.63 9.19
CA GLU A 497 11.66 -0.72 8.69
C GLU A 497 10.79 -1.75 9.43
N PRO A 498 10.16 -2.72 8.74
CA PRO A 498 9.44 -3.81 9.39
C PRO A 498 10.42 -4.87 9.95
N ASN A 499 9.89 -5.96 10.52
CA ASN A 499 10.73 -6.96 11.19
C ASN A 499 11.34 -8.04 10.30
N PHE A 500 10.88 -8.16 9.06
CA PHE A 500 11.31 -9.23 8.15
C PHE A 500 12.12 -8.72 6.95
N VAL A 501 11.99 -7.45 6.56
CA VAL A 501 12.69 -6.85 5.42
C VAL A 501 13.22 -5.47 5.77
N HIS A 502 14.14 -4.96 4.95
CA HIS A 502 14.61 -3.58 5.06
C HIS A 502 13.47 -2.59 4.76
N SER A 503 12.74 -2.81 3.67
CA SER A 503 11.66 -1.95 3.20
C SER A 503 10.81 -2.67 2.15
N VAL A 504 9.71 -2.04 1.74
CA VAL A 504 8.98 -2.34 0.50
C VAL A 504 9.53 -1.56 -0.71
N GLY A 505 10.51 -0.68 -0.47
CA GLY A 505 11.02 0.35 -1.37
C GLY A 505 11.57 -0.17 -2.70
N ASP A 506 12.45 -1.18 -2.70
CA ASP A 506 12.97 -1.77 -3.94
C ASP A 506 11.84 -2.36 -4.82
N GLY A 507 10.78 -2.89 -4.19
CA GLY A 507 9.61 -3.42 -4.90
C GLY A 507 8.79 -2.32 -5.56
N LEU A 508 8.48 -1.25 -4.82
CA LEU A 508 7.78 -0.07 -5.36
C LEU A 508 8.58 0.56 -6.50
N ALA A 509 9.89 0.75 -6.32
CA ALA A 509 10.79 1.30 -7.32
C ALA A 509 10.87 0.45 -8.60
N ALA A 510 10.80 -0.87 -8.48
CA ALA A 510 10.79 -1.78 -9.62
C ALA A 510 9.46 -1.70 -10.37
N VAL A 511 8.34 -1.84 -9.65
CA VAL A 511 6.98 -1.91 -10.20
C VAL A 511 6.54 -0.57 -10.80
N TRP A 512 6.88 0.56 -10.18
CA TRP A 512 6.51 1.88 -10.66
C TRP A 512 7.15 2.20 -12.01
N ALA A 513 8.46 2.03 -12.11
CA ALA A 513 9.23 2.49 -13.25
C ALA A 513 9.24 1.49 -14.43
N ASP A 514 8.77 0.25 -14.24
CA ASP A 514 8.80 -0.78 -15.27
C ASP A 514 7.92 -0.52 -16.51
N PRO A 515 6.64 -0.10 -16.38
CA PRO A 515 5.72 0.01 -17.50
C PRO A 515 6.28 0.83 -18.67
N ASP A 516 7.07 1.85 -18.36
CA ASP A 516 7.66 2.77 -19.32
C ASP A 516 9.16 2.55 -19.55
N SER A 517 9.76 1.55 -18.92
CA SER A 517 11.19 1.29 -19.03
C SER A 517 11.56 0.68 -20.39
N ALA A 518 12.50 1.31 -21.08
CA ALA A 518 13.15 0.74 -22.26
C ALA A 518 13.90 -0.57 -21.94
N LEU A 519 14.23 -0.85 -20.67
CA LEU A 519 14.87 -2.10 -20.26
C LEU A 519 13.93 -3.30 -20.43
N ALA A 520 12.62 -3.10 -20.24
CA ALA A 520 11.60 -4.13 -20.43
C ALA A 520 11.44 -4.55 -21.90
N ALA A 521 11.63 -3.61 -22.85
CA ALA A 521 11.53 -3.86 -24.29
C ALA A 521 12.61 -4.81 -24.85
N SER A 522 13.70 -5.02 -24.10
CA SER A 522 14.79 -5.93 -24.48
C SER A 522 14.37 -7.42 -24.53
N ARG A 523 13.21 -7.79 -23.99
CA ARG A 523 12.64 -9.16 -24.11
C ARG A 523 11.79 -9.34 -25.37
N THR A 524 11.09 -8.31 -25.82
CA THR A 524 9.92 -8.44 -26.70
C THR A 524 10.19 -8.05 -28.15
N THR A 525 11.20 -7.22 -28.42
CA THR A 525 11.52 -6.78 -29.80
C THR A 525 12.59 -7.65 -30.48
N SER A 526 12.33 -8.07 -31.71
CA SER A 526 13.30 -8.75 -32.57
C SER A 526 14.26 -7.73 -33.19
N GLY A 527 15.31 -7.32 -32.47
CA GLY A 527 16.34 -6.44 -33.04
C GLY A 527 17.27 -5.76 -32.02
N ALA A 528 16.82 -5.51 -30.80
CA ALA A 528 17.71 -5.08 -29.73
C ALA A 528 18.56 -6.27 -29.25
N LYS A 529 19.86 -6.06 -28.98
CA LYS A 529 20.67 -7.06 -28.28
C LYS A 529 20.02 -7.33 -26.92
N LYS A 530 19.25 -8.42 -26.83
CA LYS A 530 18.54 -8.84 -25.63
C LYS A 530 19.56 -9.10 -24.53
N ASP A 531 19.71 -8.19 -23.58
CA ASP A 531 20.36 -8.50 -22.31
C ASP A 531 19.29 -8.55 -21.21
N PRO A 532 18.59 -9.70 -21.07
CA PRO A 532 17.53 -9.85 -20.08
C PRO A 532 18.01 -9.64 -18.64
N ARG A 533 19.34 -9.68 -18.39
CA ARG A 533 19.92 -9.45 -17.07
C ARG A 533 19.74 -8.01 -16.59
N LEU A 534 19.53 -7.06 -17.50
CA LEU A 534 19.43 -5.64 -17.16
C LEU A 534 18.04 -5.23 -16.68
N TRP A 535 17.01 -5.97 -17.10
CA TRP A 535 15.63 -5.69 -16.75
C TRP A 535 15.42 -5.88 -15.25
N GLY A 536 15.92 -6.99 -14.70
CA GLY A 536 15.86 -7.29 -13.27
C GLY A 536 16.69 -6.40 -12.34
N LEU A 537 17.34 -5.34 -12.83
CA LEU A 537 18.11 -4.41 -11.99
C LEU A 537 17.19 -3.32 -11.42
N THR A 538 17.15 -3.20 -10.09
CA THR A 538 16.29 -2.19 -9.43
C THR A 538 16.83 -0.77 -9.59
N PHE A 539 18.15 -0.56 -9.54
CA PHE A 539 18.75 0.79 -9.69
C PHE A 539 19.77 0.83 -10.83
N PRO A 540 19.31 0.77 -12.09
CA PRO A 540 20.16 0.63 -13.26
C PRO A 540 21.02 1.86 -13.56
N TRP A 541 20.67 3.04 -13.03
CA TRP A 541 21.38 4.28 -13.32
C TRP A 541 22.56 4.53 -12.38
N VAL A 542 22.35 4.40 -11.07
CA VAL A 542 23.37 4.58 -10.03
C VAL A 542 24.23 3.31 -9.81
N GLU A 543 24.10 2.33 -10.71
CA GLU A 543 24.91 1.10 -10.81
C GLU A 543 24.96 0.24 -9.53
N LEU A 544 23.85 0.16 -8.79
CA LEU A 544 23.72 -0.85 -7.73
C LEU A 544 23.31 -2.21 -8.30
N THR A 545 23.88 -3.27 -7.73
CA THR A 545 23.63 -4.66 -8.13
C THR A 545 22.36 -5.28 -7.50
N ARG A 546 21.47 -4.45 -6.94
CA ARG A 546 20.18 -4.91 -6.38
C ARG A 546 19.25 -5.37 -7.50
N ARG A 547 18.51 -6.45 -7.24
CA ARG A 547 17.64 -7.10 -8.23
C ARG A 547 16.24 -7.41 -7.72
N HIS A 548 15.30 -7.44 -8.66
CA HIS A 548 13.88 -7.75 -8.44
C HIS A 548 13.41 -8.95 -9.27
N ASP A 549 14.34 -9.83 -9.66
CA ASP A 549 14.08 -11.06 -10.41
C ASP A 549 14.86 -12.26 -9.82
N ARG A 550 15.09 -12.25 -8.49
CA ARG A 550 15.91 -13.26 -7.82
C ARG A 550 15.29 -14.65 -7.85
N CYS A 551 16.14 -15.65 -8.15
CA CYS A 551 15.75 -17.04 -8.25
C CYS A 551 15.71 -17.75 -6.88
N VAL A 552 14.55 -18.31 -6.51
CA VAL A 552 14.37 -19.09 -5.27
C VAL A 552 15.36 -20.26 -5.14
N ARG A 553 15.71 -20.91 -6.26
CA ARG A 553 16.63 -22.06 -6.28
C ARG A 553 18.06 -21.71 -5.90
N ASN A 554 18.38 -20.42 -5.92
CA ASN A 554 19.69 -19.91 -5.54
C ASN A 554 19.69 -19.42 -4.08
N GLY A 555 18.67 -19.74 -3.29
CA GLY A 555 18.57 -19.33 -1.88
C GLY A 555 17.72 -18.09 -1.61
N TRP A 556 17.23 -17.43 -2.67
CA TRP A 556 16.46 -16.19 -2.57
C TRP A 556 14.97 -16.44 -2.32
N SER A 557 14.63 -17.35 -1.41
CA SER A 557 13.24 -17.63 -1.02
C SER A 557 12.96 -17.17 0.41
N TRP A 558 11.69 -16.98 0.74
CA TRP A 558 11.25 -16.63 2.10
C TRP A 558 11.68 -17.67 3.14
N GLY A 559 11.61 -18.97 2.83
CA GLY A 559 12.19 -20.03 3.67
C GLY A 559 13.64 -20.39 3.35
N GLY A 560 14.31 -19.63 2.48
CA GLY A 560 15.58 -20.02 1.86
C GLY A 560 16.84 -19.61 2.61
N THR A 561 17.96 -20.09 2.07
CA THR A 561 19.32 -19.86 2.60
C THR A 561 19.60 -18.38 2.90
N PHE A 562 19.15 -17.45 2.04
CA PHE A 562 19.45 -16.03 2.20
C PHE A 562 18.51 -15.27 3.15
N HIS A 563 17.32 -15.80 3.43
CA HIS A 563 16.42 -15.21 4.44
C HIS A 563 16.62 -15.82 5.83
N ARG A 564 17.29 -16.97 5.90
CA ARG A 564 17.41 -17.77 7.13
C ARG A 564 18.00 -17.01 8.31
N ALA A 565 19.00 -16.15 8.06
CA ALA A 565 19.59 -15.33 9.11
C ALA A 565 18.61 -14.34 9.75
N VAL A 566 17.55 -13.93 9.05
CA VAL A 566 16.48 -13.09 9.63
C VAL A 566 15.50 -13.95 10.41
N ILE A 567 15.13 -15.13 9.91
CA ILE A 567 14.23 -16.08 10.61
C ILE A 567 14.84 -16.51 11.95
N ASP A 568 16.12 -16.89 11.96
CA ASP A 568 16.79 -17.46 13.12
C ASP A 568 17.31 -16.40 14.12
N ALA A 569 17.29 -15.12 13.75
CA ALA A 569 17.86 -14.07 14.58
C ALA A 569 16.93 -13.63 15.72
N PRO A 570 17.45 -13.48 16.95
CA PRO A 570 16.74 -12.79 18.03
C PRO A 570 16.36 -11.36 17.65
N GLU A 571 15.24 -10.87 18.20
CA GLU A 571 14.65 -9.58 17.82
C GLU A 571 15.61 -8.39 17.96
N ASP A 572 16.36 -8.33 19.06
CA ASP A 572 17.34 -7.29 19.35
C ASP A 572 18.51 -7.28 18.33
N GLN A 573 18.71 -8.40 17.63
CA GLN A 573 19.73 -8.55 16.60
C GLN A 573 19.16 -8.46 15.19
N LEU A 574 17.84 -8.56 15.02
CA LEU A 574 17.20 -8.55 13.70
C LEU A 574 17.62 -7.33 12.87
N ARG A 575 17.82 -6.15 13.47
CA ARG A 575 18.27 -4.96 12.76
C ARG A 575 19.63 -5.13 12.07
N GLY A 576 20.50 -5.99 12.59
CA GLY A 576 21.80 -6.30 11.99
C GLY A 576 21.74 -7.36 10.87
N TYR A 577 20.69 -8.18 10.84
CA TYR A 577 20.50 -9.24 9.85
C TYR A 577 19.49 -8.87 8.75
N LYS A 578 18.51 -8.02 9.07
CA LYS A 578 17.63 -7.36 8.12
C LYS A 578 18.46 -6.45 7.23
N GLY A 579 18.23 -6.56 5.93
CA GLY A 579 18.92 -5.72 4.97
C GLY A 579 18.43 -5.98 3.55
N TYR A 580 19.21 -5.47 2.61
CA TYR A 580 18.91 -5.54 1.17
C TYR A 580 18.76 -6.97 0.63
N VAL A 581 19.18 -8.00 1.37
CA VAL A 581 18.98 -9.39 0.97
C VAL A 581 17.49 -9.75 1.02
N SER A 582 16.85 -9.61 2.19
CA SER A 582 15.41 -9.89 2.35
C SER A 582 14.55 -8.95 1.51
N GLU A 583 14.96 -7.69 1.38
CA GLU A 583 14.23 -6.74 0.53
C GLU A 583 14.25 -7.15 -0.96
N GLN A 584 15.34 -7.72 -1.47
CA GLN A 584 15.35 -8.25 -2.85
C GLN A 584 14.44 -9.47 -3.02
N ILE A 585 14.21 -10.25 -1.97
CA ILE A 585 13.22 -11.35 -1.97
C ILE A 585 11.80 -10.76 -2.09
N LEU A 586 11.49 -9.74 -1.30
CA LEU A 586 10.20 -9.04 -1.39
C LEU A 586 10.03 -8.33 -2.73
N SER A 587 11.05 -7.61 -3.19
CA SER A 587 11.05 -6.92 -4.49
C SER A 587 10.80 -7.91 -5.63
N SER A 588 11.42 -9.10 -5.59
CA SER A 588 11.16 -10.17 -6.56
C SER A 588 9.74 -10.76 -6.46
N THR A 589 9.20 -10.84 -5.24
CA THR A 589 7.80 -11.25 -4.99
C THR A 589 6.82 -10.26 -5.63
N LEU A 590 6.97 -8.97 -5.32
CA LEU A 590 6.09 -7.90 -5.81
C LEU A 590 6.21 -7.71 -7.31
N PHE A 591 7.42 -7.82 -7.86
CA PHE A 591 7.62 -7.75 -9.31
C PHE A 591 7.01 -8.95 -10.03
N ARG A 592 7.06 -10.15 -9.43
CA ARG A 592 6.33 -11.29 -9.96
C ARG A 592 4.83 -11.00 -9.99
N LEU A 593 4.24 -10.53 -8.89
CA LEU A 593 2.82 -10.13 -8.86
C LEU A 593 2.47 -9.14 -9.96
N TYR A 594 3.26 -8.08 -10.13
CA TYR A 594 3.08 -7.11 -11.21
C TYR A 594 3.05 -7.78 -12.59
N ARG A 595 3.97 -8.71 -12.86
CA ARG A 595 4.00 -9.48 -14.11
C ARG A 595 2.78 -10.39 -14.26
N ILE A 596 2.31 -11.02 -13.17
CA ILE A 596 1.10 -11.86 -13.15
C ILE A 596 -0.13 -11.08 -13.61
N LEU A 597 -0.30 -9.84 -13.12
CA LEU A 597 -1.47 -9.00 -13.38
C LEU A 597 -1.44 -8.29 -14.75
N GLY A 598 -0.34 -8.41 -15.49
CA GLY A 598 -0.22 -7.85 -16.84
C GLY A 598 1.06 -7.07 -17.12
N GLY A 599 2.01 -7.00 -16.18
CA GLY A 599 3.30 -6.35 -16.38
C GLY A 599 4.14 -6.92 -17.54
N ASP A 600 3.87 -8.16 -17.94
CA ASP A 600 4.51 -8.80 -19.10
C ASP A 600 3.79 -8.55 -20.43
N THR A 601 2.65 -7.86 -20.43
CA THR A 601 1.75 -7.79 -21.60
C THR A 601 2.39 -7.04 -22.76
N VAL A 602 2.16 -7.57 -23.96
CA VAL A 602 2.58 -6.98 -25.24
C VAL A 602 1.36 -6.71 -26.12
N ASP A 603 1.50 -5.80 -27.07
CA ASP A 603 0.53 -5.62 -28.14
C ASP A 603 0.60 -6.82 -29.10
N ALA A 604 -0.56 -7.44 -29.38
CA ALA A 604 -0.64 -8.68 -30.15
C ALA A 604 -0.22 -8.50 -31.62
N GLU A 605 -0.32 -7.29 -32.17
CA GLU A 605 0.04 -6.98 -33.56
C GLU A 605 1.55 -6.75 -33.72
N THR A 606 2.13 -5.93 -32.83
CA THR A 606 3.49 -5.41 -32.95
C THR A 606 4.50 -6.15 -32.09
N GLY A 607 4.06 -6.84 -31.04
CA GLY A 607 4.90 -7.43 -29.99
C GLY A 607 5.60 -6.39 -29.10
N ALA A 608 5.27 -5.09 -29.25
CA ALA A 608 5.79 -4.04 -28.39
C ALA A 608 5.13 -4.11 -26.99
N PRO A 609 5.75 -3.55 -25.93
CA PRO A 609 5.10 -3.42 -24.62
C PRO A 609 3.72 -2.75 -24.71
N ASP A 610 2.69 -3.36 -24.12
CA ASP A 610 1.40 -2.68 -23.92
C ASP A 610 1.48 -1.81 -22.65
N HIS A 611 1.94 -0.57 -22.83
CA HIS A 611 2.18 0.38 -21.75
C HIS A 611 0.95 0.62 -20.86
N LEU A 612 -0.26 0.62 -21.45
CA LEU A 612 -1.49 0.90 -20.70
C LEU A 612 -1.82 -0.25 -19.74
N THR A 613 -1.78 -1.48 -20.25
CA THR A 613 -1.98 -2.70 -19.44
C THR A 613 -0.92 -2.82 -18.35
N ARG A 614 0.34 -2.49 -18.67
CA ARG A 614 1.44 -2.52 -17.70
C ARG A 614 1.26 -1.47 -16.61
N ARG A 615 0.87 -0.23 -16.94
CA ARG A 615 0.58 0.80 -15.95
C ARG A 615 -0.57 0.40 -15.05
N GLU A 616 -1.66 -0.14 -15.59
CA GLU A 616 -2.76 -0.67 -14.80
C GLU A 616 -2.27 -1.68 -13.74
N ALA A 617 -1.50 -2.70 -14.17
CA ALA A 617 -0.93 -3.69 -13.27
C ALA A 617 0.00 -3.07 -12.22
N SER A 618 0.83 -2.09 -12.62
CA SER A 618 1.73 -1.36 -11.73
C SER A 618 0.95 -0.60 -10.65
N ARG A 619 -0.06 0.19 -11.04
CA ARG A 619 -0.87 0.97 -10.11
C ARG A 619 -1.67 0.09 -9.16
N ALA A 620 -2.21 -1.04 -9.63
CA ALA A 620 -2.89 -2.01 -8.78
C ALA A 620 -1.95 -2.58 -7.69
N VAL A 621 -0.73 -2.98 -8.06
CA VAL A 621 0.25 -3.51 -7.08
C VAL A 621 0.68 -2.45 -6.07
N ILE A 622 0.93 -1.22 -6.51
CA ILE A 622 1.30 -0.12 -5.61
C ILE A 622 0.15 0.18 -4.63
N TYR A 623 -1.08 0.22 -5.12
CA TYR A 623 -2.27 0.33 -4.28
C TYR A 623 -2.31 -0.78 -3.22
N PHE A 624 -2.14 -2.05 -3.62
CA PHE A 624 -2.15 -3.16 -2.66
C PHE A 624 -1.08 -3.03 -1.59
N VAL A 625 0.15 -2.62 -1.96
CA VAL A 625 1.24 -2.43 -0.99
C VAL A 625 0.94 -1.27 -0.04
N MET A 626 0.52 -0.11 -0.54
CA MET A 626 0.19 1.05 0.31
C MET A 626 -0.95 0.71 1.28
N ARG A 627 -2.03 0.10 0.79
CA ARG A 627 -3.15 -0.31 1.65
C ARG A 627 -2.76 -1.41 2.61
N ALA A 628 -1.91 -2.35 2.21
CA ALA A 628 -1.42 -3.39 3.11
C ALA A 628 -0.61 -2.78 4.26
N VAL A 629 0.33 -1.87 3.96
CA VAL A 629 1.15 -1.16 4.96
C VAL A 629 0.28 -0.37 5.94
N GLU A 630 -0.79 0.27 5.47
CA GLU A 630 -1.77 0.94 6.35
C GLU A 630 -2.46 -0.01 7.34
N MET A 631 -2.71 -1.27 6.94
CA MET A 631 -3.34 -2.29 7.78
C MET A 631 -2.34 -3.01 8.71
N LEU A 632 -1.04 -2.79 8.54
CA LEU A 632 -0.03 -3.31 9.44
C LEU A 632 -0.08 -2.56 10.77
N THR A 633 -0.27 -3.29 11.86
CA THR A 633 -0.15 -2.75 13.21
C THR A 633 1.32 -2.69 13.63
N PRO A 634 1.72 -1.83 14.59
CA PRO A 634 3.09 -1.70 15.09
C PRO A 634 3.68 -2.96 15.76
N LEU A 635 2.94 -4.06 15.79
CA LEU A 635 3.38 -5.34 16.33
C LEU A 635 4.37 -6.02 15.36
N HIS A 636 5.05 -7.06 15.81
CA HIS A 636 6.15 -7.70 15.07
C HIS A 636 5.67 -8.32 13.74
N VAL A 637 5.68 -7.50 12.68
CA VAL A 637 5.17 -7.88 11.38
C VAL A 637 6.05 -8.94 10.73
N ARG A 638 5.42 -9.95 10.16
CA ARG A 638 6.05 -10.95 9.29
C ARG A 638 5.65 -10.79 7.83
N ALA A 639 6.36 -11.47 6.94
CA ALA A 639 6.07 -11.46 5.51
C ALA A 639 4.65 -11.98 5.18
N GLU A 640 4.17 -12.99 5.92
CA GLU A 640 2.82 -13.57 5.78
C GLU A 640 1.72 -12.59 6.19
N GLU A 641 1.99 -11.72 7.18
CA GLU A 641 1.06 -10.67 7.56
C GLU A 641 0.94 -9.59 6.46
N LEU A 642 2.04 -9.29 5.76
CA LEU A 642 2.00 -8.41 4.58
C LEU A 642 1.21 -9.06 3.43
N GLU A 643 1.43 -10.35 3.14
CA GLU A 643 0.67 -11.11 2.13
C GLU A 643 -0.83 -11.04 2.40
N ILE A 644 -1.25 -11.34 3.63
CA ILE A 644 -2.67 -11.30 4.02
C ILE A 644 -3.22 -9.88 3.94
N ALA A 645 -2.47 -8.87 4.39
CA ALA A 645 -2.91 -7.49 4.28
C ALA A 645 -3.08 -7.07 2.80
N MET A 646 -2.22 -7.53 1.88
CA MET A 646 -2.40 -7.30 0.45
C MET A 646 -3.65 -8.00 -0.10
N ILE A 647 -3.92 -9.23 0.35
CA ILE A 647 -5.17 -9.94 0.01
C ILE A 647 -6.41 -9.17 0.49
N GLU A 648 -6.40 -8.66 1.73
CA GLU A 648 -7.52 -7.86 2.28
C GLU A 648 -7.67 -6.49 1.58
N ALA A 649 -6.58 -5.94 1.04
CA ALA A 649 -6.61 -4.71 0.26
C ALA A 649 -7.37 -4.92 -1.06
N ASP A 650 -7.11 -6.03 -1.76
CA ASP A 650 -7.82 -6.39 -2.99
C ASP A 650 -9.28 -6.76 -2.71
N ILE A 651 -9.53 -7.66 -1.75
CA ILE A 651 -10.89 -8.17 -1.51
C ILE A 651 -11.82 -7.07 -0.96
N GLY A 652 -11.33 -6.23 -0.07
CA GLY A 652 -12.16 -5.19 0.52
C GLY A 652 -12.32 -3.93 -0.34
N LEU A 653 -11.89 -3.95 -1.61
CA LEU A 653 -12.18 -2.89 -2.58
C LEU A 653 -13.58 -3.11 -3.18
N ARG A 654 -14.61 -2.50 -2.57
CA ARG A 654 -16.02 -2.73 -2.93
C ARG A 654 -16.51 -1.87 -4.10
N THR A 655 -15.98 -0.66 -4.26
CA THR A 655 -16.16 0.15 -5.48
C THR A 655 -14.96 -0.04 -6.39
N PRO A 656 -15.15 -0.10 -7.72
CA PRO A 656 -14.02 -0.12 -8.65
C PRO A 656 -13.06 1.05 -8.40
N LEU A 657 -11.77 0.74 -8.28
CA LEU A 657 -10.72 1.72 -8.08
C LEU A 657 -10.38 2.36 -9.44
N PRO A 658 -10.59 3.67 -9.63
CA PRO A 658 -10.15 4.35 -10.84
C PRO A 658 -8.62 4.40 -10.86
N LEU A 659 -8.02 3.86 -11.90
CA LEU A 659 -6.58 3.88 -12.14
C LEU A 659 -6.28 4.81 -13.30
N GLU A 660 -5.52 5.87 -13.06
CA GLU A 660 -4.96 6.68 -14.14
C GLU A 660 -3.79 5.92 -14.81
N ILE A 661 -3.95 5.64 -16.10
CA ILE A 661 -3.02 4.81 -16.88
C ILE A 661 -2.41 5.55 -18.06
N SER A 662 -2.81 6.81 -18.28
CA SER A 662 -2.12 7.70 -19.21
C SER A 662 -0.72 8.04 -18.71
N PRO A 663 0.23 8.32 -19.63
CA PRO A 663 1.49 8.92 -19.22
C PRO A 663 1.25 10.32 -18.63
N PRO A 664 2.13 10.80 -17.74
CA PRO A 664 2.14 12.19 -17.32
C PRO A 664 2.12 13.14 -18.54
N GLY A 665 1.30 14.20 -18.46
CA GLY A 665 1.18 15.20 -19.54
C GLY A 665 0.43 14.74 -20.80
N ALA A 666 -0.19 13.55 -20.80
CA ALA A 666 -1.01 13.12 -21.93
C ALA A 666 -2.17 14.09 -22.22
N PRO A 667 -2.51 14.35 -23.50
CA PRO A 667 -3.61 15.27 -23.85
C PRO A 667 -4.98 14.83 -23.32
N ARG A 668 -5.12 13.53 -23.03
CA ARG A 668 -6.32 12.93 -22.45
C ARG A 668 -5.91 11.92 -21.40
N ALA A 669 -6.43 12.09 -20.18
CA ALA A 669 -6.33 11.07 -19.14
C ALA A 669 -7.17 9.85 -19.55
N GLU A 670 -6.52 8.71 -19.73
CA GLU A 670 -7.12 7.40 -19.88
C GLU A 670 -7.16 6.75 -18.50
N ARG A 671 -8.32 6.19 -18.17
CA ARG A 671 -8.57 5.56 -16.87
C ARG A 671 -9.01 4.12 -17.09
N SER A 672 -8.48 3.23 -16.27
CA SER A 672 -9.04 1.89 -16.07
C SER A 672 -9.79 1.84 -14.75
N GLU A 673 -10.63 0.82 -14.58
CA GLU A 673 -11.31 0.54 -13.32
C GLU A 673 -10.88 -0.83 -12.82
N TRP A 674 -10.25 -0.87 -11.66
CA TRP A 674 -9.85 -2.13 -11.03
C TRP A 674 -10.94 -2.62 -10.09
N ILE A 675 -11.43 -3.84 -10.30
CA ILE A 675 -12.48 -4.45 -9.46
C ILE A 675 -11.83 -5.29 -8.36
N GLY A 676 -12.28 -5.14 -7.12
CA GLY A 676 -11.74 -5.88 -5.99
C GLY A 676 -11.99 -7.39 -6.04
N GLY A 677 -11.12 -8.13 -5.36
CA GLY A 677 -11.19 -9.58 -5.21
C GLY A 677 -10.67 -10.37 -6.41
N GLN A 678 -10.24 -9.71 -7.50
CA GLN A 678 -9.74 -10.40 -8.68
C GLN A 678 -8.28 -10.85 -8.55
N ALA A 679 -7.47 -10.23 -7.68
CA ALA A 679 -6.03 -10.49 -7.56
C ALA A 679 -5.63 -11.29 -6.32
N HIS A 680 -6.51 -11.53 -5.35
CA HIS A 680 -6.13 -12.18 -4.09
C HIS A 680 -5.42 -13.53 -4.26
N LYS A 681 -5.85 -14.37 -5.23
CA LYS A 681 -5.14 -15.61 -5.57
C LYS A 681 -3.77 -15.35 -6.20
N ALA A 682 -3.69 -14.39 -7.13
CA ALA A 682 -2.42 -13.98 -7.74
C ALA A 682 -1.41 -13.44 -6.72
N ILE A 683 -1.88 -12.69 -5.71
CA ILE A 683 -1.05 -12.23 -4.57
C ILE A 683 -0.47 -13.45 -3.87
N ARG A 684 -1.31 -14.40 -3.44
CA ARG A 684 -0.87 -15.65 -2.81
C ARG A 684 0.16 -16.39 -3.66
N TRP A 685 -0.10 -16.58 -4.95
CA TRP A 685 0.83 -17.27 -5.86
C TRP A 685 2.17 -16.56 -6.01
N ALA A 686 2.21 -15.23 -5.96
CA ALA A 686 3.47 -14.50 -6.07
C ALA A 686 4.38 -14.78 -4.86
N PHE A 687 3.82 -14.81 -3.65
CA PHE A 687 4.52 -15.17 -2.41
C PHE A 687 4.92 -16.65 -2.41
N GLU A 688 4.00 -17.54 -2.78
CA GLU A 688 4.26 -18.97 -2.94
C GLU A 688 5.40 -19.22 -3.94
N ALA A 689 5.38 -18.59 -5.12
CA ALA A 689 6.43 -18.72 -6.12
C ALA A 689 7.80 -18.21 -5.62
N GLN A 690 7.84 -17.30 -4.64
CA GLN A 690 9.06 -16.87 -3.95
C GLN A 690 9.38 -17.70 -2.69
N GLY A 691 8.74 -18.87 -2.52
CA GLY A 691 9.07 -19.86 -1.49
C GLY A 691 8.41 -19.65 -0.13
N MET A 692 7.35 -18.83 -0.05
CA MET A 692 6.47 -18.75 1.13
C MET A 692 5.68 -20.06 1.31
N HIS A 693 5.14 -20.35 2.50
CA HIS A 693 4.29 -21.53 2.78
C HIS A 693 5.02 -22.88 2.82
N ASN A 694 6.35 -22.90 2.85
CA ASN A 694 7.12 -24.09 3.20
C ASN A 694 7.20 -24.24 4.73
N PRO A 695 7.39 -25.46 5.28
CA PRO A 695 7.61 -25.66 6.71
C PRO A 695 8.77 -24.82 7.25
N GLU A 696 8.58 -24.10 8.36
CA GLU A 696 9.57 -23.16 8.93
C GLU A 696 10.87 -23.84 9.39
N ASP A 697 10.83 -25.14 9.68
CA ASP A 697 11.97 -25.95 10.12
C ASP A 697 12.87 -26.42 8.95
N GLU A 698 12.46 -26.20 7.69
CA GLU A 698 13.22 -26.55 6.50
C GLU A 698 13.87 -25.30 5.87
N ILE A 699 15.16 -25.38 5.51
CA ILE A 699 15.74 -24.41 4.55
C ILE A 699 15.23 -24.79 3.16
N ALA A 700 14.31 -23.99 2.63
CA ALA A 700 13.57 -24.29 1.42
C ALA A 700 13.96 -23.35 0.25
N ASP A 701 14.96 -23.74 -0.52
CA ASP A 701 15.40 -23.06 -1.76
C ASP A 701 14.54 -23.48 -2.96
N LYS A 702 13.21 -23.41 -2.81
CA LYS A 702 12.21 -23.89 -3.76
C LYS A 702 10.91 -23.05 -3.66
N PRO A 703 10.02 -23.10 -4.67
CA PRO A 703 8.67 -22.58 -4.54
C PRO A 703 7.94 -23.18 -3.32
N GLY A 704 6.94 -22.44 -2.86
CA GLY A 704 6.06 -22.76 -1.76
C GLY A 704 5.13 -23.92 -2.00
N LEU A 705 4.49 -24.40 -0.93
CA LEU A 705 3.42 -25.38 -1.04
C LEU A 705 2.09 -24.68 -1.41
N PRO A 706 1.28 -25.32 -2.27
CA PRO A 706 -0.07 -24.87 -2.58
C PRO A 706 -0.99 -24.96 -1.35
N GLN A 707 -2.20 -24.39 -1.46
CA GLN A 707 -3.25 -24.65 -0.48
C GLN A 707 -3.64 -26.14 -0.44
N ALA A 708 -4.22 -26.58 0.69
CA ALA A 708 -4.57 -27.99 0.89
C ALA A 708 -5.57 -28.49 -0.17
N VAL A 709 -6.51 -27.64 -0.58
CA VAL A 709 -7.34 -27.80 -1.77
C VAL A 709 -7.02 -26.65 -2.70
N ASP A 710 -6.62 -26.95 -3.93
CA ASP A 710 -6.20 -25.97 -4.93
C ASP A 710 -6.52 -26.57 -6.30
N ILE A 711 -7.79 -26.49 -6.66
CA ILE A 711 -8.31 -27.01 -7.91
C ILE A 711 -7.88 -26.10 -9.05
N TYR A 712 -7.77 -26.63 -10.26
CA TYR A 712 -7.44 -25.79 -11.40
C TYR A 712 -7.94 -26.34 -12.73
N ILE A 713 -8.10 -25.44 -13.70
CA ILE A 713 -8.28 -25.75 -15.11
C ILE A 713 -6.91 -25.63 -15.79
N PRO A 714 -6.37 -26.70 -16.41
CA PRO A 714 -5.10 -26.63 -17.11
C PRO A 714 -5.11 -25.60 -18.24
N ASP A 715 -4.09 -24.74 -18.25
CA ASP A 715 -3.86 -23.71 -19.26
C ASP A 715 -2.60 -23.98 -20.10
N ARG A 716 -2.28 -23.03 -20.98
CA ARG A 716 -1.12 -23.06 -21.87
C ARG A 716 0.10 -22.36 -21.26
N ARG A 717 0.08 -21.99 -19.97
CA ARG A 717 1.23 -21.37 -19.32
C ARG A 717 2.39 -22.37 -19.29
N PRO A 718 3.63 -21.89 -19.45
CA PRO A 718 4.79 -22.75 -19.28
C PRO A 718 4.90 -23.18 -17.81
N LEU A 719 5.63 -24.26 -17.57
CA LEU A 719 5.98 -24.71 -16.21
C LEU A 719 7.33 -24.16 -15.75
N GLU A 720 7.95 -23.28 -16.53
CA GLU A 720 9.29 -22.77 -16.30
C GLU A 720 9.29 -21.24 -16.36
N GLU A 721 9.87 -20.63 -15.34
CA GLU A 721 10.10 -19.19 -15.23
C GLU A 721 11.61 -18.90 -15.28
N ALA A 722 12.01 -18.00 -16.17
CA ALA A 722 13.38 -17.48 -16.18
C ALA A 722 13.56 -16.45 -15.05
N ALA A 723 14.60 -16.63 -14.24
CA ALA A 723 14.99 -15.75 -13.14
C ALA A 723 16.51 -15.50 -13.14
N ASP A 724 16.99 -14.62 -12.26
CA ASP A 724 18.42 -14.34 -12.12
C ASP A 724 19.20 -15.61 -11.76
N GLY A 725 20.15 -15.96 -12.63
CA GLY A 725 21.03 -17.11 -12.43
C GLY A 725 20.36 -18.48 -12.55
N GLY A 726 19.15 -18.61 -13.11
CA GLY A 726 18.55 -19.92 -13.37
C GLY A 726 17.09 -19.94 -13.82
N VAL A 727 16.56 -21.16 -14.01
CA VAL A 727 15.14 -21.41 -14.30
C VAL A 727 14.47 -22.01 -13.06
N VAL A 728 13.35 -21.42 -12.66
CA VAL A 728 12.46 -21.94 -11.62
C VAL A 728 11.41 -22.80 -12.31
N ARG A 729 11.26 -24.05 -11.85
CA ARG A 729 10.24 -24.96 -12.35
C ARG A 729 9.07 -24.98 -11.38
N HIS A 730 7.88 -24.83 -11.92
CA HIS A 730 6.61 -24.84 -11.21
C HIS A 730 5.85 -26.13 -11.53
N ASP A 731 5.02 -26.57 -10.59
CA ASP A 731 4.13 -27.72 -10.80
C ASP A 731 2.94 -27.33 -11.70
N LYS A 732 2.21 -28.34 -12.19
CA LYS A 732 0.99 -28.10 -12.98
C LYS A 732 -0.04 -27.36 -12.12
N GLY A 733 -0.69 -26.37 -12.71
CA GLY A 733 -1.59 -25.46 -11.98
C GLY A 733 -0.85 -24.39 -11.17
N GLY A 734 0.48 -24.47 -11.08
CA GLY A 734 1.31 -23.39 -10.55
C GLY A 734 1.39 -22.21 -11.52
N TYR A 735 1.64 -21.03 -10.98
CA TYR A 735 1.52 -19.80 -11.74
C TYR A 735 2.86 -19.31 -12.30
N VAL A 736 2.91 -19.15 -13.63
CA VAL A 736 4.03 -18.49 -14.32
C VAL A 736 3.52 -17.24 -15.04
N PRO A 737 4.14 -16.06 -14.84
CA PRO A 737 3.73 -14.84 -15.53
C PRO A 737 3.82 -15.00 -17.05
N VAL A 738 2.77 -14.55 -17.74
CA VAL A 738 2.64 -14.55 -19.21
C VAL A 738 2.03 -13.24 -19.68
N SER A 739 2.20 -12.90 -20.95
CA SER A 739 1.49 -11.78 -21.56
C SER A 739 -0.03 -12.05 -21.55
N LEU A 740 -0.82 -11.02 -21.26
CA LEU A 740 -2.28 -11.06 -21.23
C LEU A 740 -2.90 -10.57 -22.56
N ASP A 741 -2.13 -10.64 -23.64
CA ASP A 741 -2.60 -10.32 -24.97
C ASP A 741 -3.61 -11.37 -25.50
N TRP A 742 -4.32 -10.98 -26.56
CA TRP A 742 -5.37 -11.76 -27.20
C TRP A 742 -4.93 -12.30 -28.56
N ASP A 743 -3.67 -12.73 -28.68
CA ASP A 743 -3.14 -13.36 -29.90
C ASP A 743 -3.94 -14.63 -30.32
N GLU A 744 -3.46 -15.33 -31.35
CA GLU A 744 -4.12 -16.54 -31.83
C GLU A 744 -4.05 -17.70 -30.82
N THR A 745 -3.04 -17.70 -29.93
CA THR A 745 -2.78 -18.80 -28.99
C THR A 745 -2.39 -18.30 -27.60
N PRO A 746 -3.25 -17.55 -26.89
CA PRO A 746 -2.81 -16.88 -25.68
C PRO A 746 -2.42 -17.90 -24.62
N ARG A 747 -1.33 -17.64 -23.89
CA ARG A 747 -0.78 -18.64 -22.95
C ARG A 747 -1.66 -18.85 -21.73
N TRP A 748 -2.49 -17.87 -21.39
CA TRP A 748 -3.44 -17.96 -20.30
C TRP A 748 -4.76 -18.65 -20.71
N PHE A 749 -4.93 -19.03 -21.98
CA PHE A 749 -6.07 -19.85 -22.42
C PHE A 749 -5.90 -21.30 -21.98
N SER A 750 -7.03 -21.98 -21.83
CA SER A 750 -7.08 -23.38 -21.46
C SER A 750 -6.44 -24.29 -22.52
N LYS A 751 -5.89 -25.42 -22.06
CA LYS A 751 -5.16 -26.38 -22.91
C LYS A 751 -6.07 -27.49 -23.43
N GLY A 752 -5.94 -27.79 -24.72
CA GLY A 752 -6.62 -28.89 -25.41
C GLY A 752 -8.05 -28.56 -25.85
N ASP A 753 -8.63 -29.48 -26.63
CA ASP A 753 -9.92 -29.27 -27.32
C ASP A 753 -11.13 -29.76 -26.50
N ARG A 754 -10.88 -30.31 -25.30
CA ARG A 754 -11.92 -30.84 -24.42
C ARG A 754 -12.43 -29.76 -23.48
N LEU A 755 -13.50 -29.08 -23.88
CA LEU A 755 -14.27 -28.15 -23.03
C LEU A 755 -14.75 -28.82 -21.73
N TRP A 756 -15.13 -30.10 -21.84
CA TRP A 756 -15.49 -30.93 -20.71
C TRP A 756 -14.37 -31.92 -20.39
N SER A 757 -13.82 -31.81 -19.19
CA SER A 757 -13.02 -32.85 -18.55
C SER A 757 -13.79 -33.30 -17.33
N SER A 758 -14.07 -34.60 -17.22
CA SER A 758 -14.74 -35.21 -16.07
C SER A 758 -13.87 -35.28 -14.82
N LYS A 759 -12.61 -34.82 -14.90
CA LYS A 759 -11.67 -34.80 -13.78
C LYS A 759 -11.25 -33.37 -13.50
N VAL A 760 -11.68 -32.84 -12.37
CA VAL A 760 -11.10 -31.64 -11.75
C VAL A 760 -9.68 -31.99 -11.29
N GLU A 761 -8.69 -31.23 -11.75
CA GLU A 761 -7.32 -31.39 -11.28
C GLU A 761 -7.14 -30.58 -9.99
N ASN A 762 -6.23 -31.05 -9.13
CA ASN A 762 -5.95 -30.45 -7.83
C ASN A 762 -4.45 -30.49 -7.58
N ARG A 763 -3.87 -29.33 -7.24
CA ARG A 763 -2.47 -29.17 -6.86
C ARG A 763 -2.26 -29.45 -5.37
N GLY A 764 -3.29 -29.25 -4.56
CA GLY A 764 -3.30 -29.51 -3.13
C GLY A 764 -3.28 -31.00 -2.76
N VAL A 765 -2.92 -31.28 -1.50
CA VAL A 765 -2.79 -32.65 -0.98
C VAL A 765 -4.13 -33.30 -0.60
N ASN A 766 -5.16 -32.49 -0.32
CA ASN A 766 -6.49 -32.99 0.06
C ASN A 766 -7.41 -33.00 -1.17
N PRO A 767 -8.14 -34.09 -1.44
CA PRO A 767 -9.15 -34.07 -2.50
C PRO A 767 -10.23 -33.02 -2.17
N PRO A 768 -10.84 -32.38 -3.18
CA PRO A 768 -12.01 -31.54 -2.96
C PRO A 768 -13.11 -32.41 -2.32
N SER A 769 -13.42 -32.15 -1.05
CA SER A 769 -14.22 -33.04 -0.21
C SER A 769 -15.73 -32.98 -0.49
N GLN A 770 -16.18 -32.15 -1.44
CA GLN A 770 -17.60 -31.82 -1.73
C GLN A 770 -17.80 -31.61 -3.24
N GLU A 771 -19.07 -31.62 -3.70
CA GLU A 771 -19.45 -31.45 -5.11
C GLU A 771 -18.82 -30.18 -5.70
N VAL A 772 -17.92 -30.35 -6.68
CA VAL A 772 -17.40 -29.24 -7.47
C VAL A 772 -18.54 -28.73 -8.35
N SER A 773 -18.86 -27.44 -8.22
CA SER A 773 -19.81 -26.78 -9.12
C SER A 773 -19.11 -26.37 -10.40
N VAL A 774 -19.81 -26.48 -11.53
CA VAL A 774 -19.27 -26.08 -12.83
C VAL A 774 -20.23 -25.11 -13.51
N ARG A 775 -19.74 -23.93 -13.91
CA ARG A 775 -20.51 -22.95 -14.70
C ARG A 775 -19.84 -22.71 -16.04
N PHE A 776 -20.66 -22.51 -17.07
CA PHE A 776 -20.20 -22.14 -18.40
C PHE A 776 -20.90 -20.88 -18.86
N TRP A 777 -20.15 -20.03 -19.56
CA TRP A 777 -20.67 -18.90 -20.32
C TRP A 777 -20.25 -19.05 -21.78
N LEU A 778 -21.19 -18.73 -22.67
CA LEU A 778 -20.98 -18.75 -24.11
C LEU A 778 -21.15 -17.34 -24.66
N GLY A 779 -20.14 -16.90 -25.41
CA GLY A 779 -20.07 -15.55 -25.95
C GLY A 779 -19.39 -15.47 -27.31
N VAL A 780 -19.30 -14.25 -27.83
CA VAL A 780 -18.64 -13.90 -29.09
C VAL A 780 -17.62 -12.80 -28.85
N ALA A 781 -16.39 -12.99 -29.31
CA ALA A 781 -15.38 -11.95 -29.49
C ALA A 781 -15.55 -11.38 -30.89
N ARG A 782 -15.88 -10.08 -30.99
CA ARG A 782 -16.25 -9.42 -32.24
C ARG A 782 -15.08 -8.67 -32.85
N GLY A 783 -14.98 -8.69 -34.18
CA GLY A 783 -14.01 -7.86 -34.92
C GLY A 783 -12.55 -8.32 -34.82
N ASP A 784 -11.64 -7.47 -35.31
CA ASP A 784 -10.21 -7.78 -35.34
C ASP A 784 -9.57 -7.60 -33.95
N ARG A 785 -8.96 -8.68 -33.46
CA ARG A 785 -8.40 -8.79 -32.11
C ARG A 785 -6.95 -8.33 -32.00
N LYS A 786 -6.29 -8.08 -33.14
CA LYS A 786 -4.86 -7.72 -33.18
C LYS A 786 -4.55 -6.35 -32.55
N PRO A 787 -5.33 -5.28 -32.82
CA PRO A 787 -4.98 -3.97 -32.29
C PRO A 787 -5.17 -3.92 -30.77
N ALA A 788 -4.24 -3.34 -29.99
CA ALA A 788 -4.43 -3.18 -28.54
C ALA A 788 -5.72 -2.43 -28.15
N ALA A 789 -6.20 -1.51 -29.00
CA ALA A 789 -7.47 -0.81 -28.78
C ALA A 789 -8.68 -1.76 -28.71
N TRP A 790 -8.59 -2.94 -29.34
CA TRP A 790 -9.62 -3.97 -29.25
C TRP A 790 -9.78 -4.49 -27.83
N ALA A 791 -8.68 -4.74 -27.11
CA ALA A 791 -8.75 -5.25 -25.74
C ALA A 791 -9.45 -4.29 -24.77
N ARG A 792 -9.49 -2.99 -25.10
CA ARG A 792 -10.07 -1.93 -24.27
C ARG A 792 -11.53 -1.59 -24.63
N GLY A 793 -12.03 -2.07 -25.76
CA GLY A 793 -13.42 -1.87 -26.17
C GLY A 793 -14.38 -2.92 -25.63
N ASP A 794 -15.69 -2.67 -25.70
CA ASP A 794 -16.75 -3.64 -25.37
C ASP A 794 -16.95 -4.68 -26.49
N ASN A 795 -15.89 -5.44 -26.76
CA ASN A 795 -15.82 -6.33 -27.91
C ASN A 795 -16.23 -7.79 -27.62
N LEU A 796 -16.63 -8.09 -26.38
CA LEU A 796 -17.22 -9.37 -26.01
C LEU A 796 -18.72 -9.23 -25.81
N SER A 797 -19.47 -10.19 -26.34
CA SER A 797 -20.91 -10.28 -26.16
C SER A 797 -21.31 -11.66 -25.67
N TRP A 798 -21.92 -11.72 -24.49
CA TRP A 798 -22.42 -12.95 -23.89
C TRP A 798 -23.89 -13.15 -24.19
N PHE A 799 -24.29 -14.40 -24.45
CA PHE A 799 -25.68 -14.68 -24.82
C PHE A 799 -26.26 -15.93 -24.18
N SER A 800 -25.44 -16.75 -23.52
CA SER A 800 -25.93 -17.91 -22.76
C SER A 800 -25.00 -18.24 -21.61
N TRP A 801 -25.56 -18.79 -20.54
CA TRP A 801 -24.82 -19.37 -19.44
C TRP A 801 -25.63 -20.55 -18.85
N MET A 802 -24.95 -21.49 -18.20
CA MET A 802 -25.59 -22.59 -17.48
C MET A 802 -24.68 -23.17 -16.41
N ALA A 803 -25.26 -23.63 -15.31
CA ALA A 803 -24.58 -24.40 -14.27
C ALA A 803 -24.86 -25.90 -14.43
N PHE A 804 -23.87 -26.72 -14.15
CA PHE A 804 -23.91 -28.18 -14.27
C PHE A 804 -23.27 -28.84 -13.04
N ALA A 805 -23.67 -30.07 -12.76
CA ALA A 805 -22.90 -30.95 -11.90
C ALA A 805 -21.64 -31.43 -12.64
N GLU A 806 -20.56 -31.71 -11.91
CA GLU A 806 -19.24 -32.10 -12.47
C GLU A 806 -19.30 -33.29 -13.45
N ASN A 807 -20.29 -34.18 -13.30
CA ASN A 807 -20.43 -35.40 -14.10
C ASN A 807 -21.51 -35.31 -15.21
N ASP A 808 -22.10 -34.14 -15.46
CA ASP A 808 -23.23 -33.97 -16.39
C ASP A 808 -22.82 -33.54 -17.81
N GLU A 809 -21.84 -34.23 -18.41
CA GLU A 809 -21.31 -33.92 -19.75
C GLU A 809 -22.40 -33.97 -20.83
N ALA A 810 -23.33 -34.93 -20.71
CA ALA A 810 -24.39 -35.12 -21.69
C ALA A 810 -25.33 -33.90 -21.75
N ARG A 811 -25.71 -33.35 -20.59
CA ARG A 811 -26.51 -32.12 -20.53
C ARG A 811 -25.74 -30.91 -21.01
N PHE A 812 -24.44 -30.83 -20.73
CA PHE A 812 -23.59 -29.77 -21.27
C PHE A 812 -23.57 -29.79 -22.81
N LYS A 813 -23.35 -30.95 -23.42
CA LYS A 813 -23.38 -31.11 -24.88
C LYS A 813 -24.73 -30.71 -25.47
N ALA A 814 -25.83 -31.21 -24.89
CA ALA A 814 -27.18 -30.86 -25.32
C ALA A 814 -27.47 -29.36 -25.19
N TRP A 815 -26.99 -28.71 -24.11
CA TRP A 815 -27.08 -27.27 -23.96
C TRP A 815 -26.27 -26.54 -25.03
N LEU A 816 -25.01 -26.93 -25.26
CA LEU A 816 -24.13 -26.30 -26.23
C LEU A 816 -24.73 -26.38 -27.64
N ASP A 817 -25.16 -27.57 -28.08
CA ASP A 817 -25.81 -27.77 -29.39
C ASP A 817 -27.04 -26.87 -29.54
N LEU A 818 -27.90 -26.83 -28.51
CA LEU A 818 -29.08 -25.96 -28.51
C LEU A 818 -28.73 -24.47 -28.62
N GLN A 819 -27.65 -24.03 -27.97
CA GLN A 819 -27.23 -22.63 -28.04
C GLN A 819 -26.60 -22.28 -29.39
N MET A 820 -25.84 -23.21 -29.98
CA MET A 820 -25.29 -23.05 -31.33
C MET A 820 -26.41 -22.92 -32.36
N ASP A 821 -27.44 -23.77 -32.27
CA ASP A 821 -28.62 -23.70 -33.14
C ASP A 821 -29.40 -22.38 -32.95
N LYS A 822 -29.72 -22.01 -31.69
CA LYS A 822 -30.50 -20.79 -31.38
C LYS A 822 -29.84 -19.48 -31.78
N ASN A 823 -28.51 -19.47 -31.86
CA ASN A 823 -27.75 -18.26 -32.14
C ASN A 823 -27.14 -18.27 -33.54
N THR A 824 -27.41 -19.30 -34.35
CA THR A 824 -26.98 -19.37 -35.75
C THR A 824 -27.34 -18.07 -36.49
N GLY A 825 -26.34 -17.43 -37.11
CA GLY A 825 -26.48 -16.16 -37.82
C GLY A 825 -26.40 -14.89 -36.97
N LYS A 826 -26.20 -14.99 -35.64
CA LYS A 826 -26.01 -13.82 -34.76
C LYS A 826 -24.56 -13.32 -34.66
N TRP A 827 -23.62 -14.03 -35.28
CA TRP A 827 -22.22 -13.65 -35.37
C TRP A 827 -21.72 -13.86 -36.80
N ASN A 828 -20.68 -13.11 -37.17
CA ASN A 828 -20.03 -13.26 -38.46
C ASN A 828 -18.83 -14.22 -38.32
N PRO A 829 -18.88 -15.46 -38.83
CA PRO A 829 -17.79 -16.41 -38.67
C PRO A 829 -16.46 -15.97 -39.32
N GLN A 830 -16.49 -15.00 -40.24
CA GLN A 830 -15.29 -14.46 -40.86
C GLN A 830 -14.51 -13.54 -39.92
N THR A 831 -15.21 -12.74 -39.10
CA THR A 831 -14.60 -11.70 -38.24
C THR A 831 -14.68 -12.04 -36.77
N ASP A 832 -15.65 -12.85 -36.37
CA ASP A 832 -15.95 -13.12 -34.98
C ASP A 832 -15.41 -14.50 -34.57
N ARG A 833 -15.21 -14.67 -33.26
CA ARG A 833 -14.81 -15.94 -32.66
C ARG A 833 -15.73 -16.26 -31.50
N LEU A 834 -16.26 -17.47 -31.51
CA LEU A 834 -17.02 -17.98 -30.37
C LEU A 834 -16.06 -18.30 -29.23
N LEU A 835 -16.45 -17.92 -28.02
CA LEU A 835 -15.70 -18.20 -26.80
C LEU A 835 -16.56 -18.92 -25.78
N VAL A 836 -15.91 -19.79 -25.02
CA VAL A 836 -16.48 -20.42 -23.84
C VAL A 836 -15.60 -20.11 -22.65
N VAL A 837 -16.21 -19.63 -21.57
CA VAL A 837 -15.58 -19.55 -20.26
C VAL A 837 -16.15 -20.65 -19.40
N LYS A 838 -15.27 -21.38 -18.71
CA LYS A 838 -15.61 -22.38 -17.70
C LYS A 838 -15.12 -21.89 -16.35
N GLU A 839 -15.97 -22.03 -15.36
CA GLU A 839 -15.62 -21.95 -13.95
C GLU A 839 -15.77 -23.32 -13.31
N ILE A 840 -14.80 -23.69 -12.47
CA ILE A 840 -14.95 -24.74 -11.47
C ILE A 840 -14.90 -24.10 -10.09
N SER A 841 -15.76 -24.50 -9.16
CA SER A 841 -15.70 -23.93 -7.80
C SER A 841 -15.95 -25.01 -6.77
N ALA A 842 -15.05 -25.09 -5.78
CA ALA A 842 -15.16 -25.95 -4.62
C ALA A 842 -15.29 -25.10 -3.35
N PRO A 843 -16.03 -25.55 -2.32
CA PRO A 843 -16.20 -24.78 -1.08
C PRO A 843 -14.90 -24.42 -0.34
N LYS A 844 -13.81 -25.16 -0.57
CA LYS A 844 -12.48 -24.92 0.01
C LYS A 844 -11.51 -24.17 -0.92
N ASP A 845 -11.91 -23.97 -2.17
CA ASP A 845 -11.16 -23.21 -3.18
C ASP A 845 -12.17 -22.69 -4.20
N ARG A 846 -12.80 -21.57 -3.86
CA ARG A 846 -13.84 -20.96 -4.69
C ARG A 846 -13.20 -20.20 -5.83
N ALA A 847 -13.85 -20.22 -7.00
CA ALA A 847 -13.50 -19.28 -8.06
C ALA A 847 -13.82 -17.84 -7.62
N ASN A 848 -13.04 -16.87 -8.13
CA ASN A 848 -13.24 -15.45 -7.88
C ASN A 848 -14.63 -15.00 -8.35
N THR A 849 -15.15 -15.64 -9.40
CA THR A 849 -16.47 -15.37 -9.96
C THR A 849 -17.61 -16.08 -9.25
N ASP A 850 -17.35 -17.02 -8.33
CA ASP A 850 -18.40 -17.74 -7.58
C ASP A 850 -19.21 -16.76 -6.71
N PRO A 851 -20.54 -16.65 -6.88
CA PRO A 851 -21.37 -15.76 -6.05
C PRO A 851 -21.26 -16.08 -4.55
N ALA A 852 -21.00 -17.34 -4.18
CA ALA A 852 -20.83 -17.74 -2.78
C ALA A 852 -19.48 -17.29 -2.19
N ALA A 853 -18.52 -16.83 -3.00
CA ALA A 853 -17.28 -16.22 -2.51
C ALA A 853 -17.52 -14.80 -1.95
N GLY A 854 -18.62 -14.13 -2.33
CA GLY A 854 -18.96 -12.78 -1.84
C GLY A 854 -17.93 -11.70 -2.23
N LEU A 855 -17.18 -11.93 -3.31
CA LEU A 855 -16.15 -11.04 -3.83
C LEU A 855 -16.78 -9.94 -4.72
N PRO A 856 -16.19 -8.73 -4.79
CA PRO A 856 -16.69 -7.67 -5.68
C PRO A 856 -16.73 -8.08 -7.16
N CYS A 857 -15.78 -8.90 -7.61
CA CYS A 857 -15.75 -9.47 -8.96
C CYS A 857 -16.64 -10.71 -9.16
N ALA A 858 -17.39 -11.15 -8.13
CA ALA A 858 -18.25 -12.33 -8.24
C ALA A 858 -19.39 -12.11 -9.24
N ILE A 859 -19.67 -13.12 -10.06
CA ILE A 859 -20.74 -13.08 -11.06
C ILE A 859 -21.99 -13.69 -10.43
N ALA A 860 -23.00 -12.84 -10.19
CA ALA A 860 -24.31 -13.25 -9.69
C ALA A 860 -24.91 -14.40 -10.52
N HIS A 861 -25.77 -15.20 -9.90
CA HIS A 861 -26.49 -16.25 -10.62
C HIS A 861 -27.39 -15.62 -11.69
N GLY A 862 -27.15 -15.91 -12.98
CA GLY A 862 -27.80 -15.18 -14.06
C GLY A 862 -26.89 -14.20 -14.80
N GLY A 863 -25.80 -13.78 -14.17
CA GLY A 863 -24.89 -12.74 -14.66
C GLY A 863 -23.91 -13.24 -15.72
N TYR A 864 -23.25 -12.28 -16.36
CA TYR A 864 -22.27 -12.51 -17.41
C TYR A 864 -20.88 -11.99 -16.99
N PRO A 865 -19.79 -12.59 -17.52
CA PRO A 865 -18.45 -12.06 -17.34
C PRO A 865 -18.29 -10.67 -17.99
N PRO A 866 -17.17 -9.98 -17.74
CA PRO A 866 -16.90 -8.67 -18.35
C PRO A 866 -17.04 -8.66 -19.89
N SER A 867 -17.57 -7.56 -20.43
CA SER A 867 -17.69 -7.32 -21.88
C SER A 867 -16.39 -6.82 -22.51
N ARG A 868 -15.50 -6.24 -21.71
CA ARG A 868 -14.18 -5.79 -22.15
C ARG A 868 -13.19 -6.96 -22.12
N PRO A 869 -12.49 -7.24 -23.22
CA PRO A 869 -11.51 -8.33 -23.26
C PRO A 869 -10.39 -8.16 -22.23
N ARG A 870 -9.97 -6.93 -21.93
CA ARG A 870 -8.94 -6.67 -20.91
C ARG A 870 -9.37 -7.15 -19.53
N ASP A 871 -10.55 -6.73 -19.07
CA ASP A 871 -11.09 -7.08 -17.75
C ASP A 871 -11.29 -8.59 -17.62
N LEU A 872 -11.77 -9.24 -18.69
CA LEU A 872 -11.88 -10.70 -18.73
C LEU A 872 -10.52 -11.40 -18.66
N ALA A 873 -9.52 -10.88 -19.38
CA ALA A 873 -8.17 -11.44 -19.34
C ALA A 873 -7.57 -11.33 -17.94
N SER A 874 -7.71 -10.18 -17.27
CA SER A 874 -7.26 -9.98 -15.89
C SER A 874 -7.94 -10.95 -14.91
N LEU A 875 -9.26 -11.13 -15.05
CA LEU A 875 -10.07 -12.02 -14.21
C LEU A 875 -9.65 -13.49 -14.36
N ILE A 876 -9.59 -13.99 -15.61
CA ILE A 876 -9.22 -15.39 -15.89
C ILE A 876 -7.75 -15.63 -15.59
N ALA A 877 -6.89 -14.66 -15.88
CA ALA A 877 -5.48 -14.83 -15.63
C ALA A 877 -5.14 -14.87 -14.15
N SER A 878 -5.96 -14.29 -13.28
CA SER A 878 -5.72 -14.23 -11.85
C SER A 878 -6.47 -15.31 -11.05
N ASP A 879 -7.12 -16.27 -11.72
CA ASP A 879 -7.84 -17.38 -11.10
C ASP A 879 -7.66 -18.68 -11.90
N ASN A 880 -6.98 -19.65 -11.30
CA ASN A 880 -6.72 -20.97 -11.89
C ASN A 880 -7.99 -21.83 -11.96
N ASN A 881 -9.08 -21.39 -11.32
CA ASN A 881 -10.40 -22.02 -11.39
C ASN A 881 -11.20 -21.59 -12.63
N LEU A 882 -10.66 -20.64 -13.40
CA LEU A 882 -11.26 -20.13 -14.62
C LEU A 882 -10.49 -20.60 -15.84
N GLY A 883 -11.24 -20.96 -16.87
CA GLY A 883 -10.70 -21.38 -18.16
C GLY A 883 -11.44 -20.71 -19.30
N ILE A 884 -10.72 -20.47 -20.39
CA ILE A 884 -11.28 -19.92 -21.63
C ILE A 884 -10.78 -20.70 -22.85
N TRP A 885 -11.69 -20.90 -23.80
CA TRP A 885 -11.42 -21.54 -25.08
C TRP A 885 -12.03 -20.75 -26.22
N TRP A 886 -11.35 -20.81 -27.37
CA TRP A 886 -12.01 -20.59 -28.65
C TRP A 886 -12.81 -21.85 -29.01
N LEU A 887 -14.07 -21.67 -29.40
CA LEU A 887 -14.82 -22.74 -30.06
C LEU A 887 -14.45 -22.76 -31.54
N THR A 888 -13.94 -23.90 -31.99
CA THR A 888 -13.58 -24.17 -33.38
C THR A 888 -14.73 -24.79 -34.16
#